data_AF-A0A701V065-F1
#
_entry.id   AF-A0A701V065-F1
#
_cell.length_a   1.000
_cell.length_b   1.000
_cell.length_c   1.000
_cell.angle_alpha   90.00
_cell.angle_beta   90.00
_cell.angle_gamma   90.00
#
_symmetry.space_group_name_H-M   'P 1'
#
loop_
_entity.id
_entity.type
_entity.pdbx_description
1 polymer ?
#
loop_
_entity_poly.entity_id
_entity_poly.type
_entity_poly.pdbx_seq_one_letter_code
_entity_poly.pdbx_strand_id
1 'polypeptide(L)'
;NGATLGNGTLNGNEVSVSASSGTDTALVINLGSNLTAAGNLTVSGETSATGDKYGIHTWGNSQFTASNTLTMTAEAAGGTDGAFNASNINVSAQNAVIKGNAGGAGGTGVKLDGNIANILSGGNLSITGTTTGSGSSIGVNVTANLTANGAGNLNVTGNGAQGVGVKVSGKTLTGGNVTVTGTSGNSNGKGLEVTGGILNATGGNIVLTGCMTGANGGFGAHIYGGSNFKATENITITGSAMDGTNGGLNLNGNTFSAKNTILNGTSGRNNLGAKVGGNINVTAGNLSISGTATRVNSASGVTGVVSDGTLNITVSSGGLNITGKVDDTGNNANNANTATGLKLVNTTLNATTANLLGISTDAGTGFMLSNVTLAGSIANGTNTNFSSVGSGSSVTNVIGRGVLNATTTKALMHAGIDHTTRIDAAGLDDLWNAGADWTGNYTSTKGGGWIFDGATVSKTGNISLQGVGFSNSNISAGNNLNIDNGDSLLTVQNTHLNATNISLTGGSISLTGNNLLNATSVSLTGERISLTGNSSVNAVNDITLNASKGGVNINGQSTVNTVNISSVSGNIRIEGNGTGFNRDGVLISNASLNASQGGITVTGVADGSDQYLRGGVKFTDTVNLTSQSNTINGTHQQGSSTINLAGVVINPGVYHFKGNTTINAVSDRYAGLAFNAVANRTNITFSDGSFNINATNNDTAGSSIGGISIDSWMGYQTIINIQTLNGTLNISGQAKNREGISGVSSRYSIAHPGDGSGYTGYVFTGNGTVNIKGISDSSTGVDMRYFDNTGMTGKFTITGESNTGNGVAFPQYSDIRVVNATITGNSTRGTGILMNAGDRYSKKIDLNGNTLIGTSESGAGINIRGNNVSITNGTLNGTSSGARAGVWLSGGSNYTVSNATIIGQSVDGNAVGVDGNLTMKDSTLSGNTVNGSGVSVSGNVSTTNTTVTGNATGSGSGVNLGGNA
;
A
#
# COMPACT_ATOMS: atom_id res chain seq x y z
N ASN A 1 -18.33 48.90 50.81
CA ASN A 1 -19.50 48.45 51.61
C ASN A 1 -20.69 48.46 50.67
N GLY A 2 -21.22 47.29 50.30
CA GLY A 2 -22.25 47.13 49.27
C GLY A 2 -23.57 47.86 49.51
N ALA A 3 -24.40 47.97 48.48
CA ALA A 3 -25.75 48.53 48.56
C ALA A 3 -26.83 47.44 48.64
N THR A 4 -27.86 47.66 49.46
CA THR A 4 -29.03 46.76 49.57
C THR A 4 -30.32 47.53 49.38
N LEU A 5 -31.16 47.05 48.46
CA LEU A 5 -32.54 47.46 48.29
C LEU A 5 -33.44 46.29 48.71
N GLY A 6 -33.95 46.34 49.93
CA GLY A 6 -34.86 45.33 50.47
C GLY A 6 -36.26 45.88 50.67
N ASN A 7 -37.27 45.18 50.13
CA ASN A 7 -38.67 45.61 50.16
C ASN A 7 -38.87 47.06 49.65
N GLY A 8 -38.07 47.47 48.66
CA GLY A 8 -38.04 48.83 48.15
C GLY A 8 -38.92 49.00 46.90
N THR A 9 -39.53 50.17 46.73
CA THR A 9 -40.27 50.56 45.53
C THR A 9 -39.61 51.76 44.88
N LEU A 10 -39.20 51.66 43.61
CA LEU A 10 -38.70 52.77 42.80
C LEU A 10 -39.57 52.92 41.55
N ASN A 11 -40.11 54.11 41.30
CA ASN A 11 -40.96 54.40 40.14
C ASN A 11 -40.44 55.67 39.43
N GLY A 12 -40.39 55.67 38.10
CA GLY A 12 -39.99 56.83 37.32
C GLY A 12 -40.30 56.71 35.83
N ASN A 13 -40.01 57.75 35.05
CA ASN A 13 -40.09 57.66 33.59
C ASN A 13 -38.92 56.82 33.04
N GLU A 14 -37.70 57.20 33.40
CA GLU A 14 -36.47 56.41 33.21
C GLU A 14 -35.91 56.13 34.60
N VAL A 15 -35.49 54.89 34.86
CA VAL A 15 -34.92 54.50 36.17
C VAL A 15 -33.55 53.88 35.96
N SER A 16 -32.55 54.39 36.68
CA SER A 16 -31.19 53.84 36.68
C SER A 16 -30.71 53.64 38.11
N VAL A 17 -30.29 52.41 38.44
CA VAL A 17 -29.70 52.03 39.71
C VAL A 17 -28.30 51.52 39.44
N SER A 18 -27.29 52.10 40.10
CA SER A 18 -25.89 51.66 39.96
C SER A 18 -25.24 51.58 41.33
N ALA A 19 -24.44 50.54 41.56
CA ALA A 19 -23.65 50.39 42.79
C ALA A 19 -22.29 49.75 42.49
N SER A 20 -21.28 50.10 43.28
CA SER A 20 -19.97 49.47 43.20
C SER A 20 -19.40 49.18 44.60
N SER A 21 -18.53 48.18 44.71
CA SER A 21 -17.92 47.77 45.98
C SER A 21 -16.51 47.20 45.81
N GLY A 22 -15.59 47.59 46.70
CA GLY A 22 -14.22 47.07 46.72
C GLY A 22 -14.05 45.77 47.49
N THR A 23 -14.98 45.43 48.38
CA THR A 23 -14.76 44.42 49.44
C THR A 23 -15.94 43.46 49.63
N ASP A 24 -17.09 43.73 49.01
CA ASP A 24 -18.33 42.97 49.21
C ASP A 24 -19.20 42.97 47.95
N THR A 25 -20.36 42.30 47.98
CA THR A 25 -21.39 42.37 46.94
C THR A 25 -21.74 43.82 46.61
N ALA A 26 -21.83 44.19 45.33
CA ALA A 26 -22.07 45.57 44.94
C ALA A 26 -23.54 45.98 45.13
N LEU A 27 -24.48 45.18 44.62
CA LEU A 27 -25.92 45.45 44.70
C LEU A 27 -26.72 44.20 45.10
N VAL A 28 -27.46 44.30 46.20
CA VAL A 28 -28.46 43.31 46.63
C VAL A 28 -29.86 43.87 46.41
N ILE A 29 -30.74 43.14 45.72
CA ILE A 29 -32.16 43.49 45.55
C ILE A 29 -33.03 42.32 46.03
N ASN A 30 -33.80 42.49 47.09
CA ASN A 30 -34.52 41.37 47.69
C ASN A 30 -35.86 41.73 48.33
N LEU A 31 -36.49 40.72 48.96
CA LEU A 31 -37.72 40.85 49.73
C LEU A 31 -38.89 41.46 48.93
N GLY A 32 -39.07 41.03 47.67
CA GLY A 32 -40.18 41.49 46.82
C GLY A 32 -40.06 42.94 46.36
N SER A 33 -38.85 43.48 46.24
CA SER A 33 -38.62 44.84 45.75
C SER A 33 -39.19 45.05 44.34
N ASN A 34 -39.75 46.23 44.07
CA ASN A 34 -40.41 46.59 42.81
C ASN A 34 -39.74 47.81 42.17
N LEU A 35 -39.17 47.66 40.98
CA LEU A 35 -38.57 48.75 40.22
C LEU A 35 -39.38 48.93 38.92
N THR A 36 -39.95 50.12 38.69
CA THR A 36 -40.82 50.41 37.56
C THR A 36 -40.36 51.64 36.79
N ALA A 37 -40.19 51.51 35.48
CA ALA A 37 -39.94 52.60 34.55
C ALA A 37 -41.00 52.65 33.45
N ALA A 38 -41.51 53.84 33.12
CA ALA A 38 -42.40 54.00 31.96
C ALA A 38 -41.65 53.92 30.61
N GLY A 39 -40.33 54.13 30.60
CA GLY A 39 -39.40 53.98 29.49
C GLY A 39 -38.43 52.81 29.71
N ASN A 40 -37.15 53.10 29.99
CA ASN A 40 -36.14 52.08 30.27
C ASN A 40 -35.80 51.96 31.76
N LEU A 41 -35.43 50.75 32.17
CA LEU A 41 -34.90 50.44 33.50
C LEU A 41 -33.48 49.89 33.35
N THR A 42 -32.51 50.55 33.97
CA THR A 42 -31.11 50.11 34.00
C THR A 42 -30.68 49.79 35.43
N VAL A 43 -30.07 48.63 35.64
CA VAL A 43 -29.52 48.19 36.92
C VAL A 43 -28.08 47.72 36.70
N SER A 44 -27.12 48.32 37.39
CA SER A 44 -25.70 47.93 37.30
C SER A 44 -25.06 47.71 38.67
N GLY A 45 -24.15 46.73 38.72
CA GLY A 45 -23.41 46.39 39.93
C GLY A 45 -22.00 45.92 39.61
N GLU A 46 -20.99 46.55 40.21
CA GLU A 46 -19.58 46.24 39.98
C GLU A 46 -18.84 45.96 41.28
N THR A 47 -18.28 44.75 41.45
CA THR A 47 -17.45 44.40 42.61
C THR A 47 -16.05 43.95 42.21
N SER A 48 -15.03 44.50 42.89
CA SER A 48 -13.65 44.00 42.80
C SER A 48 -13.32 42.95 43.86
N ALA A 49 -14.30 42.55 44.67
CA ALA A 49 -14.12 41.51 45.67
C ALA A 49 -13.97 40.12 45.02
N THR A 50 -13.08 39.31 45.59
CA THR A 50 -12.84 37.92 45.17
C THR A 50 -13.79 36.94 45.87
N GLY A 51 -13.96 35.73 45.33
CA GLY A 51 -14.80 34.67 45.90
C GLY A 51 -16.30 34.85 45.60
N ASP A 52 -17.16 34.36 46.51
CA ASP A 52 -18.62 34.34 46.38
C ASP A 52 -19.24 35.73 46.61
N LYS A 53 -18.85 36.68 45.77
CA LYS A 53 -19.32 38.06 45.78
C LYS A 53 -19.88 38.42 44.41
N TYR A 54 -20.98 39.15 44.43
CA TYR A 54 -21.82 39.41 43.26
C TYR A 54 -21.74 40.88 42.86
N GLY A 55 -21.77 41.15 41.55
CA GLY A 55 -22.08 42.50 41.06
C GLY A 55 -23.55 42.81 41.36
N ILE A 56 -24.45 41.89 40.98
CA ILE A 56 -25.87 41.96 41.31
C ILE A 56 -26.31 40.61 41.90
N HIS A 57 -26.95 40.65 43.06
CA HIS A 57 -27.61 39.51 43.67
C HIS A 57 -29.09 39.85 43.92
N THR A 58 -30.00 39.18 43.22
CA THR A 58 -31.44 39.47 43.30
C THR A 58 -32.27 38.23 43.65
N TRP A 59 -33.16 38.34 44.64
CA TRP A 59 -34.02 37.21 45.03
C TRP A 59 -35.35 37.62 45.65
N GLY A 60 -36.19 36.62 45.97
CA GLY A 60 -37.37 36.78 46.80
C GLY A 60 -38.57 37.40 46.08
N ASN A 61 -38.83 36.99 44.84
CA ASN A 61 -39.97 37.44 44.02
C ASN A 61 -39.94 38.94 43.66
N SER A 62 -38.74 39.52 43.57
CA SER A 62 -38.56 40.91 43.15
C SER A 62 -39.03 41.11 41.69
N GLN A 63 -39.63 42.27 41.40
CA GLN A 63 -40.21 42.61 40.09
C GLN A 63 -39.51 43.81 39.45
N PHE A 64 -39.25 43.70 38.15
CA PHE A 64 -38.60 44.74 37.35
C PHE A 64 -39.46 45.03 36.12
N THR A 65 -40.03 46.23 36.03
CA THR A 65 -40.95 46.63 34.97
C THR A 65 -40.38 47.80 34.17
N ALA A 66 -40.38 47.69 32.84
CA ALA A 66 -40.01 48.75 31.91
C ALA A 66 -40.87 48.64 30.64
N SER A 67 -41.45 49.71 30.10
CA SER A 67 -42.24 49.59 28.86
C SER A 67 -41.38 49.17 27.66
N ASN A 68 -40.12 49.64 27.60
CA ASN A 68 -39.20 49.39 26.49
C ASN A 68 -38.14 48.35 26.87
N THR A 69 -37.04 48.78 27.49
CA THR A 69 -35.88 47.91 27.76
C THR A 69 -35.56 47.87 29.25
N LEU A 70 -35.42 46.66 29.79
CA LEU A 70 -34.75 46.40 31.06
C LEU A 70 -33.32 45.92 30.77
N THR A 71 -32.31 46.59 31.32
CA THR A 71 -30.91 46.14 31.26
C THR A 71 -30.36 45.97 32.66
N MET A 72 -29.92 44.75 33.00
CA MET A 72 -29.22 44.43 34.24
C MET A 72 -27.80 43.97 33.92
N THR A 73 -26.77 44.64 34.45
CA THR A 73 -25.36 44.32 34.16
C THR A 73 -24.55 44.18 35.44
N ALA A 74 -23.93 43.02 35.62
CA ALA A 74 -23.10 42.73 36.78
C ALA A 74 -21.65 42.40 36.39
N GLU A 75 -20.70 43.03 37.06
CA GLU A 75 -19.26 42.78 36.95
C GLU A 75 -18.72 42.31 38.31
N ALA A 76 -17.99 41.20 38.35
CA ALA A 76 -17.39 40.68 39.58
C ALA A 76 -15.98 40.14 39.34
N ALA A 77 -14.99 40.65 40.08
CA ALA A 77 -13.61 40.15 39.99
C ALA A 77 -13.47 38.69 40.47
N GLY A 78 -14.30 38.23 41.42
CA GLY A 78 -14.44 36.83 41.83
C GLY A 78 -15.57 36.12 41.09
N GLY A 79 -16.79 36.27 41.61
CA GLY A 79 -18.02 35.75 40.99
C GLY A 79 -18.10 34.23 40.94
N THR A 80 -17.50 33.50 41.89
CA THR A 80 -17.51 32.02 41.91
C THR A 80 -18.92 31.43 41.90
N ASP A 81 -19.88 32.12 42.52
CA ASP A 81 -21.30 31.74 42.51
C ASP A 81 -22.20 32.63 41.61
N GLY A 82 -21.59 33.32 40.63
CA GLY A 82 -22.28 34.23 39.72
C GLY A 82 -21.81 35.68 39.87
N ALA A 83 -21.42 36.37 38.80
CA ALA A 83 -21.32 37.83 38.82
C ALA A 83 -22.72 38.45 38.91
N PHE A 84 -23.64 37.91 38.11
CA PHE A 84 -25.07 38.09 38.28
C PHE A 84 -25.67 36.81 38.87
N ASN A 85 -26.27 36.89 40.06
CA ASN A 85 -27.00 35.79 40.67
C ASN A 85 -28.47 36.20 40.87
N ALA A 86 -29.40 35.42 40.33
CA ALA A 86 -30.82 35.67 40.49
C ALA A 86 -31.60 34.41 40.88
N SER A 87 -32.56 34.59 41.78
CA SER A 87 -33.50 33.53 42.17
C SER A 87 -34.94 34.04 42.28
N ASN A 88 -35.87 33.44 41.53
CA ASN A 88 -37.29 33.80 41.58
C ASN A 88 -37.53 35.29 41.31
N ILE A 89 -37.31 35.74 40.08
CA ILE A 89 -37.57 37.13 39.66
C ILE A 89 -38.52 37.18 38.47
N ASN A 90 -39.35 38.22 38.44
CA ASN A 90 -40.19 38.54 37.29
C ASN A 90 -39.72 39.85 36.67
N VAL A 91 -39.56 39.84 35.34
CA VAL A 91 -39.31 41.04 34.55
C VAL A 91 -40.52 41.27 33.65
N SER A 92 -40.84 42.52 33.36
CA SER A 92 -41.92 42.89 32.44
C SER A 92 -41.40 43.99 31.54
N ALA A 93 -40.91 43.61 30.36
CA ALA A 93 -40.36 44.55 29.38
C ALA A 93 -40.43 44.01 27.95
N GLN A 94 -40.51 44.92 26.97
CA GLN A 94 -40.43 44.51 25.56
C GLN A 94 -39.10 43.79 25.29
N ASN A 95 -38.01 44.25 25.89
CA ASN A 95 -36.70 43.59 25.88
C ASN A 95 -36.10 43.57 27.29
N ALA A 96 -35.99 42.40 27.91
CA ALA A 96 -35.25 42.20 29.15
C ALA A 96 -33.88 41.61 28.87
N VAL A 97 -32.82 42.28 29.31
CA VAL A 97 -31.42 41.93 29.08
C VAL A 97 -30.71 41.79 30.42
N ILE A 98 -30.16 40.61 30.68
CA ILE A 98 -29.39 40.27 31.89
C ILE A 98 -27.96 39.93 31.46
N LYS A 99 -26.97 40.58 32.06
CA LYS A 99 -25.55 40.40 31.77
C LYS A 99 -24.75 40.18 33.05
N GLY A 100 -23.81 39.24 33.00
CA GLY A 100 -22.87 38.99 34.10
C GLY A 100 -21.48 38.62 33.58
N ASN A 101 -20.44 39.23 34.15
CA ASN A 101 -19.05 38.93 33.81
C ASN A 101 -18.22 38.65 35.07
N ALA A 102 -17.58 37.48 35.11
CA ALA A 102 -16.78 37.03 36.26
C ALA A 102 -15.29 36.88 35.92
N GLY A 103 -14.43 37.48 36.75
CA GLY A 103 -12.97 37.45 36.62
C GLY A 103 -12.27 36.30 37.35
N GLY A 104 -12.93 35.66 38.31
CA GLY A 104 -12.29 34.73 39.24
C GLY A 104 -12.06 33.35 38.63
N ALA A 105 -11.06 32.63 39.16
CA ALA A 105 -10.88 31.21 38.83
C ALA A 105 -12.12 30.40 39.26
N GLY A 106 -12.66 29.59 38.36
CA GLY A 106 -13.93 28.87 38.57
C GLY A 106 -15.16 29.79 38.61
N GLY A 107 -15.03 31.05 38.16
CA GLY A 107 -16.12 32.03 38.15
C GLY A 107 -17.32 31.59 37.32
N THR A 108 -18.51 32.07 37.69
CA THR A 108 -19.74 31.96 36.90
C THR A 108 -20.19 33.35 36.46
N GLY A 109 -20.41 33.58 35.16
CA GLY A 109 -20.87 34.89 34.67
C GLY A 109 -22.29 35.20 35.16
N VAL A 110 -23.24 34.33 34.81
CA VAL A 110 -24.63 34.42 35.26
C VAL A 110 -25.07 33.08 35.88
N LYS A 111 -25.59 33.12 37.10
CA LYS A 111 -26.24 31.98 37.76
C LYS A 111 -27.71 32.29 38.00
N LEU A 112 -28.59 31.37 37.59
CA LEU A 112 -30.04 31.54 37.69
C LEU A 112 -30.65 30.35 38.43
N ASP A 113 -31.38 30.62 39.51
CA ASP A 113 -32.08 29.63 40.32
C ASP A 113 -33.60 29.88 40.36
N GLY A 114 -34.38 28.84 40.67
CA GLY A 114 -35.84 28.96 40.81
C GLY A 114 -36.56 29.26 39.48
N ASN A 115 -37.26 30.39 39.39
CA ASN A 115 -37.99 30.81 38.18
C ASN A 115 -37.59 32.23 37.75
N ILE A 116 -37.26 32.41 36.47
CA ILE A 116 -36.92 33.72 35.89
C ILE A 116 -37.82 33.91 34.67
N ALA A 117 -38.74 34.89 34.73
CA ALA A 117 -39.74 35.06 33.68
C ALA A 117 -39.83 36.50 33.19
N ASN A 118 -39.86 36.69 31.86
CA ASN A 118 -40.45 37.89 31.28
C ASN A 118 -41.95 37.67 31.14
N ILE A 119 -42.71 38.31 32.03
CA ILE A 119 -44.15 38.12 32.14
C ILE A 119 -44.94 38.92 31.10
N LEU A 120 -44.31 39.91 30.45
CA LEU A 120 -44.93 40.65 29.36
C LEU A 120 -45.16 39.72 28.17
N SER A 121 -46.40 39.63 27.69
CA SER A 121 -46.72 38.86 26.48
C SER A 121 -45.98 39.44 25.28
N GLY A 122 -45.17 38.63 24.59
CA GLY A 122 -44.32 39.09 23.49
C GLY A 122 -43.01 39.74 23.92
N GLY A 123 -42.73 39.82 25.23
CA GLY A 123 -41.48 40.37 25.76
C GLY A 123 -40.30 39.41 25.63
N ASN A 124 -39.17 39.88 25.10
CA ASN A 124 -37.97 39.08 24.94
C ASN A 124 -37.19 38.95 26.26
N LEU A 125 -36.55 37.81 26.51
CA LEU A 125 -35.61 37.59 27.61
C LEU A 125 -34.25 37.16 27.06
N SER A 126 -33.23 37.99 27.27
CA SER A 126 -31.85 37.73 26.83
C SER A 126 -30.91 37.68 28.02
N ILE A 127 -30.18 36.60 28.17
CA ILE A 127 -29.21 36.36 29.25
C ILE A 127 -27.84 36.18 28.63
N THR A 128 -26.83 36.90 29.12
CA THR A 128 -25.46 36.80 28.66
C THR A 128 -24.49 36.68 29.82
N GLY A 129 -23.71 35.61 29.85
CA GLY A 129 -22.71 35.37 30.88
C GLY A 129 -21.32 35.16 30.31
N THR A 130 -20.33 35.86 30.83
CA THR A 130 -18.93 35.76 30.40
C THR A 130 -18.03 35.49 31.59
N THR A 131 -16.95 34.74 31.36
CA THR A 131 -15.92 34.48 32.36
C THR A 131 -14.55 34.72 31.72
N THR A 132 -13.59 35.20 32.51
CA THR A 132 -12.19 35.42 32.07
C THR A 132 -11.16 34.65 32.92
N GLY A 133 -11.55 34.21 34.11
CA GLY A 133 -10.69 33.43 35.01
C GLY A 133 -10.49 31.97 34.58
N SER A 134 -9.44 31.34 35.10
CA SER A 134 -9.07 29.95 34.80
C SER A 134 -9.96 28.90 35.50
N GLY A 135 -9.79 27.61 35.22
CA GLY A 135 -10.48 26.51 35.92
C GLY A 135 -11.89 26.20 35.38
N SER A 136 -12.74 25.57 36.20
CA SER A 136 -14.09 25.12 35.82
C SER A 136 -15.11 26.26 35.72
N SER A 137 -14.80 27.31 34.96
CA SER A 137 -15.66 28.49 34.82
C SER A 137 -16.94 28.19 34.05
N ILE A 138 -18.03 28.90 34.34
CA ILE A 138 -19.31 28.74 33.63
C ILE A 138 -19.80 30.10 33.10
N GLY A 139 -20.03 30.23 31.80
CA GLY A 139 -20.61 31.46 31.24
C GLY A 139 -22.00 31.71 31.82
N VAL A 140 -22.96 30.82 31.54
CA VAL A 140 -24.29 30.83 32.13
C VAL A 140 -24.63 29.48 32.75
N ASN A 141 -24.95 29.46 34.03
CA ASN A 141 -25.44 28.28 34.75
C ASN A 141 -26.96 28.39 34.97
N VAL A 142 -27.72 27.60 34.21
CA VAL A 142 -29.19 27.59 34.25
C VAL A 142 -29.68 26.44 35.15
N THR A 143 -29.90 26.78 36.40
CA THR A 143 -30.56 25.95 37.41
C THR A 143 -31.98 26.44 37.72
N ALA A 144 -32.49 27.38 36.92
CA ALA A 144 -33.85 27.94 36.96
C ALA A 144 -34.69 27.50 35.76
N ASN A 145 -36.02 27.56 35.92
CA ASN A 145 -36.92 27.64 34.78
C ASN A 145 -36.87 29.05 34.18
N LEU A 146 -36.72 29.14 32.86
CA LEU A 146 -36.66 30.41 32.14
C LEU A 146 -37.89 30.52 31.24
N THR A 147 -38.56 31.68 31.23
CA THR A 147 -39.76 31.88 30.41
C THR A 147 -39.80 33.27 29.78
N ALA A 148 -40.03 33.33 28.47
CA ALA A 148 -40.47 34.53 27.76
C ALA A 148 -41.91 34.31 27.30
N ASN A 149 -42.86 35.05 27.86
CA ASN A 149 -44.29 34.76 27.67
C ASN A 149 -44.80 35.09 26.26
N GLY A 150 -45.81 34.34 25.82
CA GLY A 150 -46.48 34.54 24.54
C GLY A 150 -45.54 34.29 23.36
N ALA A 151 -45.36 35.30 22.50
CA ALA A 151 -44.48 35.25 21.33
C ALA A 151 -43.04 35.73 21.60
N GLY A 152 -42.70 36.07 22.85
CA GLY A 152 -41.40 36.63 23.22
C GLY A 152 -40.25 35.62 23.11
N ASN A 153 -39.09 36.02 22.61
CA ASN A 153 -37.96 35.12 22.41
C ASN A 153 -37.09 34.95 23.68
N LEU A 154 -36.60 33.74 23.91
CA LEU A 154 -35.64 33.43 24.96
C LEU A 154 -34.25 33.19 24.35
N ASN A 155 -33.28 34.03 24.71
CA ASN A 155 -31.89 33.93 24.26
C ASN A 155 -30.95 33.74 25.46
N VAL A 156 -30.09 32.72 25.44
CA VAL A 156 -29.08 32.47 26.46
C VAL A 156 -27.72 32.33 25.79
N THR A 157 -26.79 33.23 26.11
CA THR A 157 -25.45 33.23 25.54
C THR A 157 -24.40 33.15 26.64
N GLY A 158 -23.49 32.18 26.57
CA GLY A 158 -22.49 31.96 27.59
C GLY A 158 -21.08 31.77 27.02
N ASN A 159 -20.10 32.43 27.61
CA ASN A 159 -18.68 32.26 27.30
C ASN A 159 -17.90 31.81 28.54
N GLY A 160 -17.51 30.53 28.55
CA GLY A 160 -16.65 29.93 29.55
C GLY A 160 -15.18 30.06 29.14
N ALA A 161 -14.37 30.82 29.86
CA ALA A 161 -12.93 30.91 29.58
C ALA A 161 -12.25 29.54 29.55
N GLN A 162 -12.55 28.67 30.53
CA GLN A 162 -11.94 27.34 30.61
C GLN A 162 -12.88 26.16 30.94
N GLY A 163 -14.15 26.41 31.25
CA GLY A 163 -15.13 25.36 31.59
C GLY A 163 -16.29 25.21 30.59
N VAL A 164 -17.49 25.60 31.00
CA VAL A 164 -18.72 25.43 30.21
C VAL A 164 -19.24 26.78 29.73
N GLY A 165 -19.55 26.92 28.44
CA GLY A 165 -20.20 28.14 27.92
C GLY A 165 -21.59 28.33 28.53
N VAL A 166 -22.50 27.41 28.24
CA VAL A 166 -23.82 27.36 28.87
C VAL A 166 -24.10 25.97 29.42
N LYS A 167 -24.58 25.90 30.67
CA LYS A 167 -25.01 24.67 31.33
C LYS A 167 -26.50 24.74 31.67
N VAL A 168 -27.27 23.75 31.23
CA VAL A 168 -28.70 23.58 31.56
C VAL A 168 -28.89 22.22 32.23
N SER A 169 -29.45 22.20 33.46
CA SER A 169 -29.53 20.96 34.25
C SER A 169 -30.93 20.72 34.83
N GLY A 170 -31.73 19.89 34.16
CA GLY A 170 -33.02 19.43 34.66
C GLY A 170 -34.09 20.52 34.76
N LYS A 171 -34.05 21.52 33.86
CA LYS A 171 -34.91 22.71 33.92
C LYS A 171 -35.62 22.99 32.60
N THR A 172 -36.66 23.81 32.69
CA THR A 172 -37.53 24.17 31.57
C THR A 172 -37.20 25.55 31.02
N LEU A 173 -36.95 25.64 29.70
CA LEU A 173 -36.76 26.88 28.97
C LEU A 173 -37.91 27.04 27.97
N THR A 174 -38.68 28.12 28.09
CA THR A 174 -39.86 28.38 27.24
C THR A 174 -39.79 29.77 26.61
N GLY A 175 -40.11 29.87 25.33
CA GLY A 175 -40.24 31.14 24.60
C GLY A 175 -40.88 30.95 23.23
N GLY A 176 -41.17 32.04 22.51
CA GLY A 176 -41.60 32.01 21.11
C GLY A 176 -40.58 31.25 20.25
N ASN A 177 -39.32 31.71 20.28
CA ASN A 177 -38.13 30.94 19.92
C ASN A 177 -37.26 30.73 21.16
N VAL A 178 -36.48 29.65 21.19
CA VAL A 178 -35.48 29.38 22.23
C VAL A 178 -34.12 29.25 21.57
N THR A 179 -33.17 30.13 21.92
CA THR A 179 -31.79 30.09 21.40
C THR A 179 -30.81 30.00 22.56
N VAL A 180 -29.91 29.01 22.51
CA VAL A 180 -28.85 28.82 23.50
C VAL A 180 -27.51 28.67 22.80
N THR A 181 -26.59 29.60 23.08
CA THR A 181 -25.25 29.63 22.47
C THR A 181 -24.19 29.60 23.55
N GLY A 182 -23.37 28.55 23.58
CA GLY A 182 -22.28 28.40 24.54
C GLY A 182 -20.93 28.26 23.85
N THR A 183 -19.93 29.00 24.32
CA THR A 183 -18.54 28.92 23.86
C THR A 183 -17.60 28.59 25.02
N SER A 184 -16.59 27.73 24.78
CA SER A 184 -15.54 27.37 25.74
C SER A 184 -14.14 27.54 25.14
N GLY A 185 -13.22 28.16 25.88
CA GLY A 185 -11.85 28.48 25.45
C GLY A 185 -10.75 27.42 25.70
N ASN A 186 -11.01 26.37 26.48
CA ASN A 186 -9.97 25.44 26.95
C ASN A 186 -10.09 24.01 26.41
N SER A 187 -8.96 23.30 26.44
CA SER A 187 -8.85 21.84 26.40
C SER A 187 -9.81 21.18 27.38
N ASN A 188 -10.61 20.21 26.90
CA ASN A 188 -11.60 19.45 27.68
C ASN A 188 -12.85 20.22 28.14
N GLY A 189 -13.02 21.48 27.74
CA GLY A 189 -14.22 22.26 28.03
C GLY A 189 -15.45 21.82 27.21
N LYS A 190 -16.61 22.42 27.52
CA LYS A 190 -17.87 22.21 26.78
C LYS A 190 -18.41 23.55 26.31
N GLY A 191 -18.66 23.70 25.01
CA GLY A 191 -19.39 24.88 24.54
C GLY A 191 -20.77 24.94 25.20
N LEU A 192 -21.56 23.88 25.00
CA LEU A 192 -22.90 23.72 25.56
C LEU A 192 -23.06 22.37 26.25
N GLU A 193 -23.64 22.37 27.45
CA GLU A 193 -24.07 21.18 28.16
C GLU A 193 -25.56 21.26 28.54
N VAL A 194 -26.35 20.28 28.10
CA VAL A 194 -27.76 20.13 28.47
C VAL A 194 -28.00 18.72 29.02
N THR A 195 -28.52 18.64 30.24
CA THR A 195 -28.78 17.37 30.92
C THR A 195 -30.20 17.34 31.45
N GLY A 196 -31.03 16.42 30.95
CA GLY A 196 -32.44 16.27 31.35
C GLY A 196 -33.28 17.55 31.17
N GLY A 197 -32.90 18.42 30.22
CA GLY A 197 -33.55 19.71 30.01
C GLY A 197 -34.86 19.58 29.22
N ILE A 198 -35.81 20.49 29.46
CA ILE A 198 -37.05 20.62 28.68
C ILE A 198 -37.04 21.96 27.97
N LEU A 199 -37.02 21.97 26.64
CA LEU A 199 -37.03 23.21 25.86
C LEU A 199 -38.30 23.27 25.01
N ASN A 200 -39.05 24.36 25.14
CA ASN A 200 -40.33 24.57 24.47
C ASN A 200 -40.33 25.88 23.68
N ALA A 201 -40.30 25.79 22.35
CA ALA A 201 -40.57 26.92 21.47
C ALA A 201 -42.06 26.95 21.10
N THR A 202 -42.79 27.94 21.60
CA THR A 202 -44.25 28.07 21.46
C THR A 202 -44.68 28.62 20.10
N GLY A 203 -43.80 29.32 19.38
CA GLY A 203 -44.12 30.00 18.12
C GLY A 203 -43.10 29.81 17.00
N GLY A 204 -41.97 29.14 17.23
CA GLY A 204 -40.91 29.01 16.24
C GLY A 204 -39.92 27.87 16.50
N ASN A 205 -38.64 28.22 16.54
CA ASN A 205 -37.52 27.28 16.51
C ASN A 205 -36.83 27.12 17.87
N ILE A 206 -36.17 25.98 18.05
CA ILE A 206 -35.13 25.78 19.06
C ILE A 206 -33.78 25.73 18.34
N VAL A 207 -32.84 26.61 18.74
CA VAL A 207 -31.49 26.66 18.17
C VAL A 207 -30.46 26.55 19.29
N LEU A 208 -29.66 25.49 19.26
CA LEU A 208 -28.62 25.21 20.24
C LEU A 208 -27.27 25.20 19.55
N THR A 209 -26.34 26.03 20.01
CA THR A 209 -24.99 26.13 19.45
C THR A 209 -23.97 25.97 20.56
N GLY A 210 -23.10 24.98 20.45
CA GLY A 210 -21.98 24.75 21.35
C GLY A 210 -20.66 24.80 20.59
N CYS A 211 -19.76 25.71 20.96
CA CYS A 211 -18.44 25.86 20.35
C CYS A 211 -17.33 25.65 21.39
N MET A 212 -16.34 24.82 21.10
CA MET A 212 -15.15 24.64 21.91
C MET A 212 -13.91 24.94 21.05
N THR A 213 -13.17 25.98 21.42
CA THR A 213 -12.06 26.53 20.63
C THR A 213 -10.68 26.09 21.10
N GLY A 214 -10.58 25.41 22.24
CA GLY A 214 -9.31 24.89 22.77
C GLY A 214 -8.83 23.61 22.06
N ALA A 215 -7.51 23.43 21.97
CA ALA A 215 -6.91 22.17 21.54
C ALA A 215 -6.92 21.15 22.71
N ASN A 216 -6.83 19.84 22.43
CA ASN A 216 -6.75 18.72 23.38
C ASN A 216 -8.07 18.33 24.09
N GLY A 217 -9.10 17.97 23.31
CA GLY A 217 -10.29 17.26 23.79
C GLY A 217 -11.47 18.15 24.20
N GLY A 218 -12.64 17.54 24.43
CA GLY A 218 -13.87 18.22 24.86
C GLY A 218 -15.07 17.98 23.95
N PHE A 219 -16.08 18.84 24.09
CA PHE A 219 -17.34 18.79 23.34
C PHE A 219 -17.68 20.19 22.82
N GLY A 220 -18.15 20.29 21.57
CA GLY A 220 -18.86 21.50 21.15
C GLY A 220 -20.19 21.59 21.90
N ALA A 221 -21.06 20.62 21.66
CA ALA A 221 -22.33 20.45 22.37
C ALA A 221 -22.49 19.04 22.92
N HIS A 222 -22.91 18.91 24.18
CA HIS A 222 -23.20 17.64 24.85
C HIS A 222 -24.62 17.65 25.42
N ILE A 223 -25.49 16.77 24.91
CA ILE A 223 -26.92 16.74 25.24
C ILE A 223 -27.34 15.32 25.62
N TYR A 224 -27.71 15.14 26.88
CA TYR A 224 -27.93 13.82 27.44
C TYR A 224 -28.97 13.80 28.56
N GLY A 225 -29.19 12.61 29.13
CA GLY A 225 -30.02 12.43 30.32
C GLY A 225 -31.51 12.56 30.07
N GLY A 226 -32.00 12.21 28.87
CA GLY A 226 -33.43 12.21 28.57
C GLY A 226 -34.02 13.59 28.29
N SER A 227 -33.25 14.50 27.66
CA SER A 227 -33.75 15.85 27.37
C SER A 227 -34.89 15.81 26.35
N ASN A 228 -35.86 16.73 26.47
CA ASN A 228 -37.07 16.78 25.65
C ASN A 228 -37.28 18.16 25.03
N PHE A 229 -37.20 18.25 23.70
CA PHE A 229 -37.31 19.50 22.96
C PHE A 229 -38.54 19.50 22.05
N LYS A 230 -39.36 20.55 22.16
CA LYS A 230 -40.58 20.74 21.37
C LYS A 230 -40.57 22.11 20.69
N ALA A 231 -40.72 22.13 19.38
CA ALA A 231 -40.80 23.34 18.57
C ALA A 231 -41.96 23.24 17.56
N THR A 232 -42.54 24.37 17.17
CA THR A 232 -43.56 24.41 16.10
C THR A 232 -42.94 24.37 14.70
N GLU A 233 -41.70 24.88 14.58
CA GLU A 233 -40.91 24.87 13.34
C GLU A 233 -39.76 23.85 13.43
N ASN A 234 -38.51 24.28 13.60
CA ASN A 234 -37.35 23.37 13.57
C ASN A 234 -36.61 23.32 14.92
N ILE A 235 -35.96 22.19 15.18
CA ILE A 235 -34.94 22.03 16.22
C ILE A 235 -33.59 21.91 15.52
N THR A 236 -32.65 22.81 15.82
CA THR A 236 -31.28 22.77 15.27
C THR A 236 -30.27 22.75 16.39
N ILE A 237 -29.36 21.79 16.35
CA ILE A 237 -28.29 21.62 17.33
C ILE A 237 -26.98 21.55 16.59
N THR A 238 -26.08 22.49 16.86
CA THR A 238 -24.76 22.56 16.24
C THR A 238 -23.69 22.49 17.32
N GLY A 239 -22.83 21.48 17.24
CA GLY A 239 -21.67 21.31 18.08
C GLY A 239 -20.38 21.41 17.27
N SER A 240 -19.51 22.36 17.60
CA SER A 240 -18.20 22.52 16.96
C SER A 240 -17.09 22.42 18.01
N ALA A 241 -16.07 21.60 17.74
CA ALA A 241 -14.91 21.42 18.60
C ALA A 241 -13.63 21.49 17.75
N MET A 242 -12.53 22.01 18.31
CA MET A 242 -11.23 21.90 17.65
C MET A 242 -10.74 20.45 17.62
N ASP A 243 -10.59 19.80 18.78
CA ASP A 243 -10.24 18.37 18.91
C ASP A 243 -11.40 17.61 19.57
N GLY A 244 -12.44 17.26 18.82
CA GLY A 244 -13.66 16.64 19.35
C GLY A 244 -13.49 15.17 19.75
N THR A 245 -12.71 14.85 20.79
CA THR A 245 -12.46 13.47 21.27
C THR A 245 -13.75 12.70 21.54
N ASN A 246 -14.79 13.38 22.00
CA ASN A 246 -16.12 12.80 22.22
C ASN A 246 -17.19 13.27 21.23
N GLY A 247 -16.78 13.91 20.12
CA GLY A 247 -17.67 14.55 19.14
C GLY A 247 -17.64 16.07 19.24
N GLY A 248 -17.62 16.76 18.09
CA GLY A 248 -18.09 18.14 18.01
C GLY A 248 -19.51 18.25 18.57
N LEU A 249 -20.34 17.27 18.24
CA LEU A 249 -21.65 17.03 18.86
C LEU A 249 -21.67 15.66 19.53
N ASN A 250 -22.14 15.60 20.79
CA ASN A 250 -22.42 14.37 21.50
C ASN A 250 -23.87 14.36 22.00
N LEU A 251 -24.64 13.38 21.52
CA LEU A 251 -26.04 13.18 21.92
C LEU A 251 -26.22 11.80 22.52
N ASN A 252 -26.87 11.72 23.68
CA ASN A 252 -27.22 10.43 24.28
C ASN A 252 -28.63 10.45 24.91
N GLY A 253 -29.57 9.77 24.26
CA GLY A 253 -30.92 9.54 24.81
C GLY A 253 -31.78 10.80 24.95
N ASN A 254 -32.46 11.24 23.88
CA ASN A 254 -33.25 12.48 23.84
C ASN A 254 -34.54 12.33 23.00
N THR A 255 -35.52 13.19 23.28
CA THR A 255 -36.80 13.26 22.55
C THR A 255 -36.97 14.60 21.85
N PHE A 256 -37.40 14.57 20.59
CA PHE A 256 -37.59 15.74 19.74
C PHE A 256 -38.98 15.73 19.09
N SER A 257 -39.63 16.90 19.03
CA SER A 257 -40.90 17.10 18.34
C SER A 257 -40.88 18.42 17.59
N ALA A 258 -40.77 18.37 16.25
CA ALA A 258 -40.69 19.54 15.37
C ALA A 258 -41.10 19.16 13.93
N LYS A 259 -41.10 20.11 12.98
CA LYS A 259 -41.18 19.77 11.55
C LYS A 259 -39.89 19.10 11.07
N ASN A 260 -38.74 19.62 11.51
CA ASN A 260 -37.44 19.02 11.26
C ASN A 260 -36.54 19.13 12.50
N THR A 261 -35.81 18.06 12.79
CA THR A 261 -34.73 18.03 13.78
C THR A 261 -33.40 17.88 13.04
N ILE A 262 -32.49 18.83 13.23
CA ILE A 262 -31.21 18.94 12.53
C ILE A 262 -30.09 18.92 13.56
N LEU A 263 -29.22 17.91 13.50
CA LEU A 263 -28.15 17.64 14.45
C LEU A 263 -26.81 17.67 13.73
N ASN A 264 -25.97 18.67 14.00
CA ASN A 264 -24.73 18.91 13.26
C ASN A 264 -23.52 18.90 14.21
N GLY A 265 -22.54 18.04 13.94
CA GLY A 265 -21.28 17.98 14.67
C GLY A 265 -20.08 18.27 13.78
N THR A 266 -19.14 19.10 14.23
CA THR A 266 -17.89 19.38 13.51
C THR A 266 -16.68 19.28 14.44
N SER A 267 -15.69 18.47 14.06
CA SER A 267 -14.36 18.46 14.69
C SER A 267 -13.32 19.01 13.70
N GLY A 268 -12.68 20.12 14.07
CA GLY A 268 -11.71 20.81 13.21
C GLY A 268 -10.37 20.09 13.05
N ARG A 269 -10.04 19.14 13.94
CA ARG A 269 -8.80 18.37 13.96
C ARG A 269 -9.00 16.99 14.57
N ASN A 270 -8.80 15.98 13.73
CA ASN A 270 -8.84 14.56 14.08
C ASN A 270 -10.15 14.20 14.84
N ASN A 271 -10.29 12.98 15.35
CA ASN A 271 -11.45 12.58 16.18
C ASN A 271 -12.82 12.57 15.46
N LEU A 272 -13.89 12.94 16.18
CA LEU A 272 -15.27 12.64 15.83
C LEU A 272 -16.07 13.91 15.49
N GLY A 273 -16.78 13.93 14.37
CA GLY A 273 -17.71 15.00 14.03
C GLY A 273 -18.93 14.98 14.96
N ALA A 274 -19.72 13.91 14.88
CA ALA A 274 -20.86 13.65 15.77
C ALA A 274 -20.82 12.24 16.35
N LYS A 275 -21.05 12.13 17.67
CA LYS A 275 -21.23 10.87 18.40
C LYS A 275 -22.66 10.79 18.92
N VAL A 276 -23.39 9.73 18.55
CA VAL A 276 -24.81 9.60 18.86
C VAL A 276 -25.09 8.26 19.56
N GLY A 277 -25.89 8.29 20.62
CA GLY A 277 -26.12 7.15 21.49
C GLY A 277 -27.48 7.14 22.19
N GLY A 278 -27.77 6.03 22.85
CA GLY A 278 -29.02 5.81 23.57
C GLY A 278 -30.26 5.88 22.67
N ASN A 279 -31.42 6.15 23.27
CA ASN A 279 -32.71 6.21 22.57
C ASN A 279 -33.01 7.63 22.07
N ILE A 280 -32.94 7.83 20.76
CA ILE A 280 -33.33 9.08 20.10
C ILE A 280 -34.74 8.92 19.53
N ASN A 281 -35.70 9.66 20.09
CA ASN A 281 -37.10 9.60 19.69
C ASN A 281 -37.52 10.90 19.00
N VAL A 282 -37.91 10.83 17.73
CA VAL A 282 -38.47 11.95 16.98
C VAL A 282 -39.96 11.68 16.77
N THR A 283 -40.79 12.32 17.59
CA THR A 283 -42.24 12.05 17.66
C THR A 283 -43.03 12.73 16.55
N ALA A 284 -42.43 13.73 15.89
CA ALA A 284 -42.99 14.42 14.73
C ALA A 284 -41.85 14.90 13.82
N GLY A 285 -42.11 14.91 12.51
CA GLY A 285 -41.20 15.47 11.50
C GLY A 285 -40.02 14.59 11.11
N ASN A 286 -39.05 15.19 10.41
CA ASN A 286 -37.85 14.52 9.91
C ASN A 286 -36.67 14.61 10.88
N LEU A 287 -35.73 13.68 10.78
CA LEU A 287 -34.44 13.74 11.46
C LEU A 287 -33.29 13.83 10.45
N SER A 288 -32.41 14.79 10.63
CA SER A 288 -31.14 14.90 9.92
C SER A 288 -29.98 14.94 10.91
N ILE A 289 -29.01 14.07 10.73
CA ILE A 289 -27.77 14.01 11.51
C ILE A 289 -26.61 14.20 10.56
N SER A 290 -25.77 15.21 10.81
CA SER A 290 -24.53 15.41 10.09
C SER A 290 -23.34 15.48 11.03
N GLY A 291 -22.22 14.90 10.60
CA GLY A 291 -20.98 14.91 11.34
C GLY A 291 -19.81 15.07 10.40
N THR A 292 -18.97 16.08 10.62
CA THR A 292 -17.75 16.34 9.84
C THR A 292 -16.52 16.32 10.74
N ALA A 293 -15.50 15.56 10.37
CA ALA A 293 -14.20 15.57 11.04
C ALA A 293 -13.09 15.86 10.03
N THR A 294 -12.16 16.75 10.37
CA THR A 294 -11.01 17.04 9.51
C THR A 294 -9.78 16.28 9.99
N ARG A 295 -9.29 15.32 9.19
CA ARG A 295 -8.05 14.60 9.50
C ARG A 295 -6.88 15.44 9.01
N VAL A 296 -5.99 15.84 9.93
CA VAL A 296 -4.86 16.74 9.64
C VAL A 296 -3.50 16.06 9.79
N ASN A 297 -3.46 14.82 10.31
CA ASN A 297 -2.26 14.02 10.48
C ASN A 297 -2.58 12.50 10.41
N SER A 298 -1.64 11.64 10.80
CA SER A 298 -1.79 10.17 10.79
C SER A 298 -2.69 9.59 11.90
N ALA A 299 -3.57 10.38 12.54
CA ALA A 299 -4.45 9.93 13.60
C ALA A 299 -5.43 8.82 13.14
N SER A 300 -5.62 7.83 14.02
CA SER A 300 -6.58 6.73 13.84
C SER A 300 -7.95 7.05 14.42
N GLY A 301 -9.00 6.42 13.87
CA GLY A 301 -10.35 6.49 14.43
C GLY A 301 -11.06 7.83 14.17
N VAL A 302 -10.64 8.55 13.12
CA VAL A 302 -11.31 9.78 12.71
C VAL A 302 -12.63 9.42 12.05
N THR A 303 -13.73 10.00 12.51
CA THR A 303 -15.05 9.62 12.00
C THR A 303 -15.99 10.80 11.89
N GLY A 304 -16.74 10.89 10.78
CA GLY A 304 -17.76 11.92 10.60
C GLY A 304 -18.91 11.74 11.59
N VAL A 305 -19.67 10.65 11.46
CA VAL A 305 -20.74 10.26 12.40
C VAL A 305 -20.46 8.86 12.95
N VAL A 306 -20.52 8.70 14.28
CA VAL A 306 -20.32 7.41 14.97
C VAL A 306 -21.44 7.09 15.96
N SER A 307 -21.91 5.84 16.01
CA SER A 307 -22.76 5.39 17.12
C SER A 307 -21.93 5.04 18.37
N ASP A 308 -22.50 5.20 19.56
CA ASP A 308 -21.83 4.83 20.81
C ASP A 308 -21.89 3.34 21.17
N GLY A 309 -22.54 2.52 20.33
CA GLY A 309 -22.77 1.10 20.54
C GLY A 309 -24.11 0.74 21.21
N THR A 310 -24.96 1.72 21.52
CA THR A 310 -26.28 1.53 22.16
C THR A 310 -27.42 2.29 21.46
N LEU A 311 -27.17 2.76 20.23
CA LEU A 311 -28.02 3.72 19.55
C LEU A 311 -29.33 3.08 19.06
N ASN A 312 -30.47 3.64 19.46
CA ASN A 312 -31.77 3.34 18.87
C ASN A 312 -32.43 4.64 18.40
N ILE A 313 -32.71 4.75 17.11
CA ILE A 313 -33.40 5.90 16.51
C ILE A 313 -34.81 5.48 16.11
N THR A 314 -35.81 6.21 16.60
CA THR A 314 -37.20 6.09 16.16
C THR A 314 -37.70 7.43 15.62
N VAL A 315 -38.06 7.47 14.34
CA VAL A 315 -38.70 8.62 13.68
C VAL A 315 -40.13 8.24 13.32
N SER A 316 -41.11 8.73 14.09
CA SER A 316 -42.48 8.20 14.07
C SER A 316 -43.24 8.39 12.75
N SER A 317 -42.97 9.47 12.00
CA SER A 317 -43.75 9.82 10.80
C SER A 317 -42.95 10.52 9.70
N GLY A 318 -41.62 10.46 9.73
CA GLY A 318 -40.75 11.21 8.83
C GLY A 318 -39.51 10.44 8.40
N GLY A 319 -38.73 11.07 7.51
CA GLY A 319 -37.50 10.51 6.97
C GLY A 319 -36.29 10.70 7.89
N LEU A 320 -35.36 9.74 7.83
CA LEU A 320 -34.08 9.77 8.53
C LEU A 320 -32.95 10.05 7.52
N ASN A 321 -32.15 11.07 7.76
CA ASN A 321 -30.95 11.37 6.98
C ASN A 321 -29.73 11.35 7.90
N ILE A 322 -28.70 10.57 7.56
CA ILE A 322 -27.44 10.53 8.31
C ILE A 322 -26.29 10.72 7.33
N THR A 323 -25.52 11.79 7.53
CA THR A 323 -24.36 12.14 6.70
C THR A 323 -23.10 12.23 7.57
N GLY A 324 -22.20 11.29 7.40
CA GLY A 324 -20.88 11.33 8.02
C GLY A 324 -19.80 11.67 7.00
N LYS A 325 -18.98 12.68 7.27
CA LYS A 325 -17.91 13.15 6.39
C LYS A 325 -16.58 13.22 7.13
N VAL A 326 -15.53 12.68 6.51
CA VAL A 326 -14.14 12.97 6.89
C VAL A 326 -13.48 13.76 5.77
N ASP A 327 -13.08 15.00 6.09
CA ASP A 327 -12.22 15.83 5.25
C ASP A 327 -10.78 15.47 5.53
N ASP A 328 -10.23 14.60 4.69
CA ASP A 328 -8.90 14.06 4.86
C ASP A 328 -7.85 14.92 4.14
N THR A 329 -7.12 15.69 4.94
CA THR A 329 -6.00 16.54 4.49
C THR A 329 -4.66 16.00 4.99
N GLY A 330 -4.67 14.91 5.76
CA GLY A 330 -3.50 14.29 6.37
C GLY A 330 -2.72 13.50 5.33
N ASN A 331 -1.85 14.19 4.59
CA ASN A 331 -1.02 13.75 3.46
C ASN A 331 -0.19 12.47 3.73
N ASN A 332 -0.86 11.32 3.84
CA ASN A 332 -0.21 10.03 3.99
C ASN A 332 -1.13 8.89 3.53
N ALA A 333 -0.87 8.38 2.33
CA ALA A 333 -1.65 7.34 1.65
C ALA A 333 -1.66 5.98 2.38
N ASN A 334 -0.80 5.79 3.39
CA ASN A 334 -0.54 4.49 4.00
C ASN A 334 -1.56 4.10 5.09
N ASN A 335 -2.52 4.97 5.42
CA ASN A 335 -3.44 4.80 6.55
C ASN A 335 -4.91 4.63 6.14
N ALA A 336 -5.17 3.95 5.01
CA ALA A 336 -6.49 3.72 4.41
C ALA A 336 -7.54 3.01 5.27
N ASN A 337 -7.26 2.68 6.55
CA ASN A 337 -8.20 2.05 7.49
C ASN A 337 -8.51 2.95 8.71
N THR A 338 -8.09 4.21 8.70
CA THR A 338 -8.14 5.08 9.90
C THR A 338 -9.28 6.11 9.89
N ALA A 339 -9.83 6.41 8.72
CA ALA A 339 -10.92 7.36 8.52
C ALA A 339 -12.21 6.61 8.13
N THR A 340 -13.34 7.00 8.72
CA THR A 340 -14.65 6.48 8.34
C THR A 340 -15.65 7.63 8.23
N GLY A 341 -16.34 7.77 7.11
CA GLY A 341 -17.40 8.78 6.99
C GLY A 341 -18.51 8.53 8.00
N LEU A 342 -19.24 7.42 7.83
CA LEU A 342 -20.34 6.98 8.68
C LEU A 342 -20.06 5.62 9.31
N LYS A 343 -20.04 5.54 10.65
CA LYS A 343 -19.80 4.30 11.40
C LYS A 343 -20.97 4.01 12.34
N LEU A 344 -21.78 3.01 12.01
CA LEU A 344 -22.87 2.54 12.86
C LEU A 344 -22.57 1.12 13.34
N VAL A 345 -22.54 0.96 14.66
CA VAL A 345 -22.28 -0.30 15.36
C VAL A 345 -23.35 -0.51 16.42
N ASN A 346 -23.96 -1.70 16.46
CA ASN A 346 -25.00 -2.06 17.43
C ASN A 346 -26.14 -1.01 17.48
N THR A 347 -26.71 -0.75 16.31
CA THR A 347 -27.66 0.35 16.11
C THR A 347 -29.00 -0.17 15.59
N THR A 348 -30.12 0.31 16.15
CA THR A 348 -31.46 0.11 15.56
C THR A 348 -31.96 1.40 14.93
N LEU A 349 -32.39 1.36 13.67
CA LEU A 349 -33.00 2.50 12.97
C LEU A 349 -34.44 2.18 12.58
N ASN A 350 -35.38 3.07 12.89
CA ASN A 350 -36.78 2.98 12.50
C ASN A 350 -37.26 4.34 11.97
N ALA A 351 -37.70 4.36 10.71
CA ALA A 351 -38.20 5.54 10.01
C ALA A 351 -39.09 5.13 8.82
N THR A 352 -39.71 6.11 8.15
CA THR A 352 -40.46 5.86 6.91
C THR A 352 -39.52 5.65 5.71
N THR A 353 -38.43 6.43 5.66
CA THR A 353 -37.33 6.33 4.69
C THR A 353 -36.01 6.61 5.39
N ALA A 354 -34.90 6.11 4.84
CA ALA A 354 -33.56 6.37 5.37
C ALA A 354 -32.56 6.68 4.25
N ASN A 355 -31.78 7.75 4.42
CA ASN A 355 -30.62 8.07 3.59
C ASN A 355 -29.36 8.00 4.45
N LEU A 356 -28.46 7.07 4.13
CA LEU A 356 -27.21 6.83 4.85
C LEU A 356 -26.04 7.16 3.92
N LEU A 357 -25.40 8.31 4.16
CA LEU A 357 -24.30 8.84 3.37
C LEU A 357 -23.01 8.87 4.20
N GLY A 358 -21.99 8.17 3.73
CA GLY A 358 -20.67 8.13 4.35
C GLY A 358 -19.58 8.57 3.38
N ILE A 359 -18.84 9.63 3.72
CA ILE A 359 -17.84 10.27 2.86
C ILE A 359 -16.47 10.23 3.54
N SER A 360 -15.46 9.73 2.83
CA SER A 360 -14.05 9.92 3.18
C SER A 360 -13.30 10.43 1.96
N THR A 361 -12.74 11.64 2.00
CA THR A 361 -12.33 12.35 0.77
C THR A 361 -11.04 11.82 0.12
N ASP A 362 -10.23 10.99 0.80
CA ASP A 362 -8.95 10.46 0.30
C ASP A 362 -8.92 8.92 0.30
N ALA A 363 -8.80 8.33 1.50
CA ALA A 363 -8.81 6.89 1.74
C ALA A 363 -9.67 6.56 2.97
N GLY A 364 -9.94 5.28 3.25
CA GLY A 364 -10.78 4.90 4.38
C GLY A 364 -12.01 4.09 4.00
N THR A 365 -13.01 4.20 4.87
CA THR A 365 -14.33 3.63 4.67
C THR A 365 -15.35 4.73 4.49
N GLY A 366 -16.21 4.65 3.46
CA GLY A 366 -17.30 5.60 3.25
C GLY A 366 -18.31 5.41 4.37
N PHE A 367 -19.03 4.29 4.34
CA PHE A 367 -19.88 3.84 5.44
C PHE A 367 -19.54 2.42 5.93
N MET A 368 -19.67 2.19 7.24
CA MET A 368 -19.54 0.89 7.90
C MET A 368 -20.75 0.65 8.79
N LEU A 369 -21.51 -0.39 8.47
CA LEU A 369 -22.71 -0.80 9.20
C LEU A 369 -22.45 -2.17 9.81
N SER A 370 -22.23 -2.26 11.13
CA SER A 370 -21.96 -3.52 11.82
C SER A 370 -23.02 -3.78 12.87
N ASN A 371 -23.72 -4.92 12.76
CA ASN A 371 -24.83 -5.25 13.67
C ASN A 371 -25.88 -4.11 13.73
N VAL A 372 -26.32 -3.66 12.55
CA VAL A 372 -27.35 -2.61 12.41
C VAL A 372 -28.68 -3.27 12.06
N THR A 373 -29.71 -3.00 12.84
CA THR A 373 -31.07 -3.43 12.57
C THR A 373 -31.85 -2.28 11.93
N LEU A 374 -32.30 -2.48 10.69
CA LEU A 374 -33.26 -1.60 10.05
C LEU A 374 -34.67 -2.15 10.34
N ALA A 375 -35.57 -1.32 10.86
CA ALA A 375 -36.89 -1.71 11.36
C ALA A 375 -38.02 -0.87 10.74
N GLY A 376 -39.27 -1.29 10.95
CA GLY A 376 -40.44 -0.57 10.44
C GLY A 376 -40.47 -0.55 8.90
N SER A 377 -40.79 0.62 8.31
CA SER A 377 -40.89 0.77 6.85
C SER A 377 -39.54 0.71 6.12
N ILE A 378 -38.42 0.76 6.87
CA ILE A 378 -37.08 0.57 6.33
C ILE A 378 -36.50 -0.82 6.58
N ALA A 379 -37.32 -1.76 7.05
CA ALA A 379 -36.85 -3.09 7.44
C ALA A 379 -36.06 -3.79 6.33
N ASN A 380 -34.93 -4.39 6.73
CA ASN A 380 -33.97 -5.04 5.84
C ASN A 380 -33.48 -4.16 4.68
N GLY A 381 -33.51 -2.83 4.79
CA GLY A 381 -33.05 -1.93 3.72
C GLY A 381 -34.14 -1.54 2.71
N THR A 382 -35.40 -1.89 2.96
CA THR A 382 -36.54 -1.31 2.23
C THR A 382 -36.49 0.22 2.37
N ASN A 383 -36.89 0.99 1.35
CA ASN A 383 -36.92 2.47 1.41
C ASN A 383 -35.63 3.13 1.95
N THR A 384 -34.48 2.48 1.76
CA THR A 384 -33.19 2.91 2.27
C THR A 384 -32.24 3.17 1.12
N ASN A 385 -31.57 4.31 1.14
CA ASN A 385 -30.50 4.66 0.23
C ASN A 385 -29.16 4.60 0.95
N PHE A 386 -28.22 3.85 0.40
CA PHE A 386 -26.82 3.80 0.86
C PHE A 386 -25.96 4.50 -0.19
N SER A 387 -25.10 5.41 0.25
CA SER A 387 -24.21 6.11 -0.68
C SER A 387 -22.90 6.50 0.00
N SER A 388 -21.87 6.58 -0.84
CA SER A 388 -20.55 7.11 -0.50
C SER A 388 -20.06 8.13 -1.52
N VAL A 389 -20.98 8.76 -2.26
CA VAL A 389 -20.68 9.78 -3.27
C VAL A 389 -19.86 10.92 -2.64
N GLY A 390 -18.83 11.36 -3.35
CA GLY A 390 -17.86 12.34 -2.86
C GLY A 390 -16.67 11.76 -2.09
N SER A 391 -16.58 10.43 -1.93
CA SER A 391 -15.39 9.77 -1.39
C SER A 391 -14.27 9.65 -2.42
N GLY A 392 -13.03 9.44 -1.95
CA GLY A 392 -11.87 9.16 -2.78
C GLY A 392 -11.91 7.75 -3.41
N SER A 393 -11.20 7.56 -4.53
CA SER A 393 -11.26 6.32 -5.33
C SER A 393 -10.80 5.05 -4.60
N SER A 394 -10.00 5.19 -3.54
CA SER A 394 -9.51 4.06 -2.72
C SER A 394 -10.47 3.64 -1.60
N VAL A 395 -11.57 4.38 -1.42
CA VAL A 395 -12.53 4.14 -0.35
C VAL A 395 -13.37 2.91 -0.63
N THR A 396 -13.65 2.16 0.43
CA THR A 396 -14.55 1.00 0.40
C THR A 396 -15.73 1.20 1.36
N ASN A 397 -16.77 0.39 1.23
CA ASN A 397 -17.90 0.37 2.16
C ASN A 397 -18.06 -1.02 2.78
N VAL A 398 -18.72 -1.07 3.94
CA VAL A 398 -19.01 -2.33 4.64
C VAL A 398 -20.47 -2.37 5.08
N ILE A 399 -21.17 -3.43 4.65
CA ILE A 399 -22.50 -3.80 5.13
C ILE A 399 -22.37 -5.14 5.86
N GLY A 400 -22.52 -5.11 7.18
CA GLY A 400 -22.40 -6.28 8.04
C GLY A 400 -23.66 -7.16 8.04
N ARG A 401 -23.56 -8.26 8.79
CA ARG A 401 -24.63 -9.24 8.95
C ARG A 401 -25.97 -8.62 9.35
N GLY A 402 -27.04 -9.11 8.73
CA GLY A 402 -28.42 -8.84 9.13
C GLY A 402 -28.94 -7.44 8.81
N VAL A 403 -28.14 -6.59 8.15
CA VAL A 403 -28.58 -5.25 7.72
C VAL A 403 -29.56 -5.34 6.54
N LEU A 404 -29.24 -6.22 5.59
CA LEU A 404 -30.03 -6.48 4.39
C LEU A 404 -30.46 -7.96 4.36
N ASN A 405 -31.50 -8.25 3.57
CA ASN A 405 -31.87 -9.60 3.20
C ASN A 405 -31.56 -9.85 1.72
N ALA A 406 -31.80 -11.07 1.21
CA ALA A 406 -31.51 -11.42 -0.17
C ALA A 406 -32.22 -10.51 -1.19
N THR A 407 -33.51 -10.22 -0.98
CA THR A 407 -34.32 -9.40 -1.90
C THR A 407 -33.79 -7.97 -2.02
N THR A 408 -33.52 -7.33 -0.90
CA THR A 408 -33.03 -5.95 -0.83
C THR A 408 -31.57 -5.83 -1.25
N THR A 409 -30.75 -6.83 -0.94
CA THR A 409 -29.38 -6.95 -1.46
C THR A 409 -29.40 -6.99 -2.98
N LYS A 410 -30.22 -7.86 -3.59
CA LYS A 410 -30.35 -7.94 -5.04
C LYS A 410 -30.81 -6.63 -5.66
N ALA A 411 -31.81 -5.98 -5.06
CA ALA A 411 -32.32 -4.70 -5.54
C ALA A 411 -31.24 -3.60 -5.47
N LEU A 412 -30.48 -3.54 -4.38
CA LEU A 412 -29.37 -2.59 -4.21
C LEU A 412 -28.25 -2.86 -5.22
N MET A 413 -27.89 -4.12 -5.46
CA MET A 413 -26.88 -4.49 -6.45
C MET A 413 -27.25 -4.03 -7.86
N HIS A 414 -28.51 -4.16 -8.25
CA HIS A 414 -29.00 -3.63 -9.53
C HIS A 414 -29.09 -2.10 -9.57
N ALA A 415 -29.41 -1.45 -8.45
CA ALA A 415 -29.42 0.01 -8.36
C ALA A 415 -27.99 0.61 -8.39
N GLY A 416 -26.99 -0.17 -8.01
CA GLY A 416 -25.58 0.23 -7.99
C GLY A 416 -25.17 1.04 -6.76
N ILE A 417 -23.87 1.07 -6.50
CA ILE A 417 -23.23 1.73 -5.36
C ILE A 417 -21.97 2.48 -5.79
N ASP A 418 -21.63 3.58 -5.12
CA ASP A 418 -20.58 4.50 -5.58
C ASP A 418 -19.17 3.91 -5.47
N HIS A 419 -18.92 3.07 -4.47
CA HIS A 419 -17.61 2.47 -4.21
C HIS A 419 -17.74 0.99 -3.83
N THR A 420 -16.64 0.25 -3.99
CA THR A 420 -16.60 -1.20 -3.70
C THR A 420 -17.11 -1.48 -2.29
N THR A 421 -18.16 -2.29 -2.21
CA THR A 421 -18.89 -2.57 -0.98
C THR A 421 -18.74 -4.04 -0.62
N ARG A 422 -18.15 -4.29 0.56
CA ARG A 422 -18.11 -5.63 1.14
C ARG A 422 -19.38 -5.89 1.92
N ILE A 423 -20.06 -6.98 1.60
CA ILE A 423 -21.29 -7.41 2.25
C ILE A 423 -21.08 -8.76 2.93
N ASP A 424 -21.49 -8.84 4.19
CA ASP A 424 -21.54 -10.11 4.93
C ASP A 424 -22.64 -10.99 4.32
N ALA A 425 -22.26 -12.19 3.88
CA ALA A 425 -23.12 -13.10 3.14
C ALA A 425 -24.05 -13.93 4.05
N ALA A 426 -23.88 -13.89 5.38
CA ALA A 426 -24.67 -14.71 6.29
C ALA A 426 -26.17 -14.34 6.23
N GLY A 427 -27.01 -15.33 5.97
CA GLY A 427 -28.46 -15.16 5.85
C GLY A 427 -28.92 -14.60 4.50
N LEU A 428 -28.04 -14.55 3.50
CA LEU A 428 -28.39 -14.18 2.12
C LEU A 428 -28.60 -15.39 1.22
N ASP A 429 -28.84 -16.58 1.78
CA ASP A 429 -28.89 -17.83 1.03
C ASP A 429 -29.91 -17.78 -0.13
N ASP A 430 -31.04 -17.11 0.06
CA ASP A 430 -32.07 -16.91 -0.97
C ASP A 430 -31.60 -16.10 -2.19
N LEU A 431 -30.47 -15.38 -2.09
CA LEU A 431 -29.89 -14.64 -3.21
C LEU A 431 -29.39 -15.58 -4.30
N TRP A 432 -28.89 -16.75 -3.90
CA TRP A 432 -28.32 -17.76 -4.77
C TRP A 432 -29.00 -19.13 -4.64
N ASN A 433 -30.05 -19.33 -3.84
CA ASN A 433 -30.66 -20.67 -3.70
C ASN A 433 -31.68 -21.06 -4.78
N ALA A 434 -32.14 -20.13 -5.63
CA ALA A 434 -33.12 -20.47 -6.66
C ALA A 434 -32.49 -21.23 -7.85
N GLY A 435 -33.08 -22.36 -8.23
CA GLY A 435 -32.73 -23.11 -9.45
C GLY A 435 -31.36 -23.81 -9.45
N ALA A 436 -31.04 -24.47 -10.57
CA ALA A 436 -29.78 -25.17 -10.77
C ALA A 436 -28.59 -24.23 -11.01
N ASP A 437 -28.84 -23.08 -11.64
CA ASP A 437 -27.82 -22.08 -11.99
C ASP A 437 -27.87 -20.86 -11.05
N TRP A 438 -26.78 -20.08 -11.02
CA TRP A 438 -26.77 -18.71 -10.48
C TRP A 438 -26.19 -17.76 -11.52
N THR A 439 -27.04 -16.95 -12.13
CA THR A 439 -26.64 -16.00 -13.17
C THR A 439 -27.05 -14.59 -12.79
N GLY A 440 -26.13 -13.63 -12.91
CA GLY A 440 -26.43 -12.23 -12.60
C GLY A 440 -25.36 -11.25 -13.05
N ASN A 441 -25.80 -10.10 -13.58
CA ASN A 441 -24.92 -8.95 -13.81
C ASN A 441 -25.20 -7.89 -12.74
N TYR A 442 -24.19 -7.64 -11.91
CA TYR A 442 -24.24 -6.71 -10.80
C TYR A 442 -23.19 -5.59 -10.93
N THR A 443 -22.65 -5.38 -12.13
CA THR A 443 -21.75 -4.28 -12.44
C THR A 443 -22.43 -2.95 -12.15
N SER A 444 -21.86 -2.16 -11.25
CA SER A 444 -22.47 -0.88 -10.89
C SER A 444 -22.20 0.18 -11.94
N THR A 445 -23.26 0.90 -12.34
CA THR A 445 -23.15 2.12 -13.14
C THR A 445 -22.63 3.33 -12.36
N LYS A 446 -22.51 3.23 -11.03
CA LYS A 446 -22.00 4.29 -10.14
C LYS A 446 -20.50 4.15 -9.83
N GLY A 447 -19.85 3.08 -10.32
CA GLY A 447 -18.41 2.85 -10.20
C GLY A 447 -17.98 1.83 -9.15
N GLY A 448 -18.84 1.45 -8.20
CA GLY A 448 -18.50 0.48 -7.15
C GLY A 448 -18.66 -0.99 -7.57
N GLY A 449 -17.86 -1.89 -6.98
CA GLY A 449 -18.05 -3.34 -7.06
C GLY A 449 -18.70 -3.95 -5.82
N TRP A 450 -19.01 -5.24 -5.87
CA TRP A 450 -19.51 -6.01 -4.72
C TRP A 450 -18.50 -7.06 -4.28
N ILE A 451 -18.29 -7.23 -2.98
CA ILE A 451 -17.50 -8.34 -2.43
C ILE A 451 -18.35 -9.08 -1.41
N PHE A 452 -18.71 -10.33 -1.71
CA PHE A 452 -19.37 -11.19 -0.74
C PHE A 452 -18.35 -11.77 0.25
N ASP A 453 -18.56 -11.55 1.53
CA ASP A 453 -17.70 -12.05 2.62
C ASP A 453 -18.41 -13.20 3.34
N GLY A 454 -17.78 -14.37 3.39
CA GLY A 454 -18.37 -15.55 4.04
C GLY A 454 -19.45 -16.28 3.23
N ALA A 455 -19.53 -16.09 1.91
CA ALA A 455 -20.55 -16.74 1.09
C ALA A 455 -20.28 -18.25 0.95
N THR A 456 -21.32 -19.06 1.15
CA THR A 456 -21.28 -20.51 0.92
C THR A 456 -22.32 -20.87 -0.12
N VAL A 457 -21.88 -21.19 -1.34
CA VAL A 457 -22.76 -21.41 -2.50
C VAL A 457 -22.47 -22.77 -3.11
N SER A 458 -23.51 -23.57 -3.32
CA SER A 458 -23.42 -24.85 -4.02
C SER A 458 -24.53 -24.97 -5.05
N LYS A 459 -24.15 -25.08 -6.33
CA LYS A 459 -25.06 -25.20 -7.46
C LYS A 459 -24.82 -26.49 -8.24
N THR A 460 -25.89 -27.07 -8.76
CA THR A 460 -25.81 -28.25 -9.65
C THR A 460 -25.50 -27.87 -11.10
N GLY A 461 -25.80 -26.63 -11.49
CA GLY A 461 -25.54 -26.08 -12.81
C GLY A 461 -24.35 -25.10 -12.83
N ASN A 462 -24.46 -24.06 -13.64
CA ASN A 462 -23.46 -23.03 -13.83
C ASN A 462 -23.60 -21.88 -12.81
N ILE A 463 -22.49 -21.22 -12.52
CA ILE A 463 -22.46 -19.92 -11.86
C ILE A 463 -21.84 -18.93 -12.85
N SER A 464 -22.57 -17.87 -13.24
CA SER A 464 -22.13 -16.87 -14.22
C SER A 464 -22.44 -15.45 -13.74
N LEU A 465 -21.41 -14.75 -13.25
CA LEU A 465 -21.59 -13.49 -12.52
C LEU A 465 -20.74 -12.36 -13.10
N GLN A 466 -21.21 -11.12 -12.96
CA GLN A 466 -20.45 -9.90 -13.27
C GLN A 466 -20.56 -8.89 -12.13
N GLY A 467 -19.52 -8.09 -11.92
CA GLY A 467 -19.47 -7.01 -10.93
C GLY A 467 -19.29 -7.48 -9.48
N VAL A 468 -18.84 -8.72 -9.27
CA VAL A 468 -18.72 -9.35 -7.94
C VAL A 468 -17.32 -9.87 -7.68
N GLY A 469 -16.96 -9.94 -6.41
CA GLY A 469 -15.79 -10.61 -5.86
C GLY A 469 -16.16 -11.36 -4.59
N PHE A 470 -15.20 -12.10 -4.05
CA PHE A 470 -15.42 -13.00 -2.93
C PHE A 470 -14.29 -12.90 -1.90
N SER A 471 -14.65 -12.88 -0.62
CA SER A 471 -13.72 -13.00 0.50
C SER A 471 -14.20 -14.09 1.46
N ASN A 472 -13.28 -14.87 2.02
CA ASN A 472 -13.57 -15.91 3.00
C ASN A 472 -14.73 -16.84 2.60
N SER A 473 -14.86 -17.15 1.31
CA SER A 473 -16.05 -17.80 0.73
C SER A 473 -15.75 -19.19 0.19
N ASN A 474 -16.80 -19.98 -0.03
CA ASN A 474 -16.75 -21.29 -0.67
C ASN A 474 -17.83 -21.38 -1.76
N ILE A 475 -17.40 -21.42 -3.02
CA ILE A 475 -18.28 -21.36 -4.20
C ILE A 475 -18.08 -22.61 -5.04
N SER A 476 -19.14 -23.41 -5.19
CA SER A 476 -19.13 -24.65 -5.97
C SER A 476 -20.20 -24.62 -7.07
N ALA A 477 -19.78 -24.78 -8.32
CA ALA A 477 -20.65 -25.00 -9.47
C ALA A 477 -20.55 -26.46 -9.95
N GLY A 478 -21.67 -27.09 -10.29
CA GLY A 478 -21.66 -28.44 -10.86
C GLY A 478 -21.06 -28.45 -12.28
N ASN A 479 -21.29 -27.37 -13.03
CA ASN A 479 -20.75 -27.16 -14.38
C ASN A 479 -19.69 -26.04 -14.38
N ASN A 480 -19.92 -24.93 -15.07
CA ASN A 480 -18.92 -23.86 -15.19
C ASN A 480 -19.11 -22.78 -14.13
N LEU A 481 -18.00 -22.24 -13.61
CA LEU A 481 -17.94 -21.01 -12.81
C LEU A 481 -17.28 -19.92 -13.67
N ASN A 482 -18.07 -18.94 -14.10
CA ASN A 482 -17.60 -17.76 -14.82
C ASN A 482 -17.85 -16.50 -13.99
N ILE A 483 -16.79 -15.74 -13.71
CA ILE A 483 -16.89 -14.40 -13.11
C ILE A 483 -16.22 -13.43 -14.05
N ASP A 484 -16.99 -12.50 -14.62
CA ASP A 484 -16.51 -11.53 -15.61
C ASP A 484 -16.82 -10.10 -15.15
N ASN A 485 -15.81 -9.43 -14.62
CA ASN A 485 -15.92 -8.04 -14.18
C ASN A 485 -15.53 -7.02 -15.27
N GLY A 486 -15.34 -7.45 -16.52
CA GLY A 486 -14.93 -6.57 -17.62
C GLY A 486 -13.63 -5.82 -17.27
N ASP A 487 -13.66 -4.48 -17.33
CA ASP A 487 -12.50 -3.63 -16.98
C ASP A 487 -12.35 -3.37 -15.47
N SER A 488 -13.28 -3.86 -14.63
CA SER A 488 -13.25 -3.65 -13.18
C SER A 488 -12.37 -4.67 -12.46
N LEU A 489 -11.93 -4.32 -11.24
CA LEU A 489 -11.17 -5.23 -10.37
C LEU A 489 -12.02 -6.44 -9.96
N LEU A 490 -11.46 -7.65 -10.12
CA LEU A 490 -11.96 -8.88 -9.51
C LEU A 490 -11.10 -9.22 -8.29
N THR A 491 -11.72 -9.18 -7.11
CA THR A 491 -11.08 -9.55 -5.84
C THR A 491 -11.54 -10.93 -5.40
N VAL A 492 -10.60 -11.83 -5.18
CA VAL A 492 -10.81 -13.15 -4.58
C VAL A 492 -9.80 -13.31 -3.44
N GLN A 493 -10.31 -13.45 -2.21
CA GLN A 493 -9.47 -13.52 -1.02
C GLN A 493 -9.89 -14.69 -0.13
N ASN A 494 -8.95 -15.52 0.32
CA ASN A 494 -9.22 -16.67 1.19
C ASN A 494 -10.44 -17.50 0.73
N THR A 495 -10.60 -17.68 -0.57
CA THR A 495 -11.83 -18.23 -1.15
C THR A 495 -11.54 -19.53 -1.89
N HIS A 496 -12.44 -20.50 -1.72
CA HIS A 496 -12.41 -21.77 -2.43
C HIS A 496 -13.40 -21.72 -3.59
N LEU A 497 -12.93 -21.99 -4.80
CA LEU A 497 -13.70 -22.04 -6.03
C LEU A 497 -13.60 -23.45 -6.61
N ASN A 498 -14.74 -24.12 -6.78
CA ASN A 498 -14.82 -25.47 -7.33
C ASN A 498 -15.82 -25.50 -8.51
N ALA A 499 -15.41 -26.04 -9.65
CA ALA A 499 -16.27 -26.18 -10.82
C ALA A 499 -15.73 -27.23 -11.79
N THR A 500 -16.49 -27.58 -12.81
CA THR A 500 -15.94 -28.29 -13.98
C THR A 500 -14.95 -27.39 -14.72
N ASN A 501 -15.29 -26.12 -14.99
CA ASN A 501 -14.34 -25.13 -15.52
C ASN A 501 -14.45 -23.83 -14.73
N ILE A 502 -13.31 -23.19 -14.44
CA ILE A 502 -13.27 -21.88 -13.79
C ILE A 502 -12.72 -20.87 -14.79
N SER A 503 -13.48 -19.81 -15.04
CA SER A 503 -13.09 -18.67 -15.88
C SER A 503 -13.26 -17.38 -15.09
N LEU A 504 -12.15 -16.70 -14.80
CA LEU A 504 -12.15 -15.41 -14.13
C LEU A 504 -11.64 -14.34 -15.09
N THR A 505 -12.43 -13.30 -15.30
CA THR A 505 -12.13 -12.15 -16.16
C THR A 505 -12.28 -10.85 -15.36
N GLY A 506 -11.34 -9.92 -15.51
CA GLY A 506 -11.42 -8.60 -14.90
C GLY A 506 -10.29 -7.67 -15.36
N GLY A 507 -10.43 -6.36 -15.23
CA GLY A 507 -9.38 -5.41 -15.60
C GLY A 507 -8.13 -5.68 -14.78
N SER A 508 -8.30 -6.02 -13.51
CA SER A 508 -7.27 -6.70 -12.72
C SER A 508 -7.87 -7.87 -11.96
N ILE A 509 -7.13 -8.96 -11.83
CA ILE A 509 -7.52 -10.12 -11.01
C ILE A 509 -6.56 -10.19 -9.82
N SER A 510 -7.11 -10.13 -8.61
CA SER A 510 -6.38 -10.18 -7.36
C SER A 510 -6.81 -11.41 -6.55
N LEU A 511 -5.98 -12.45 -6.59
CA LEU A 511 -6.10 -13.66 -5.77
C LEU A 511 -5.12 -13.54 -4.59
N THR A 512 -5.63 -13.26 -3.39
CA THR A 512 -4.81 -13.01 -2.18
C THR A 512 -5.12 -13.96 -1.04
N GLY A 513 -4.10 -14.35 -0.27
CA GLY A 513 -4.26 -15.24 0.89
C GLY A 513 -4.31 -16.72 0.48
N ASN A 514 -5.23 -17.48 1.05
CA ASN A 514 -5.32 -18.94 0.89
C ASN A 514 -6.43 -19.32 -0.10
N ASN A 515 -6.32 -18.92 -1.36
CA ASN A 515 -7.33 -19.30 -2.35
C ASN A 515 -7.10 -20.73 -2.83
N LEU A 516 -8.17 -21.46 -3.13
CA LEU A 516 -8.12 -22.78 -3.74
C LEU A 516 -9.04 -22.79 -4.95
N LEU A 517 -8.48 -22.89 -6.15
CA LEU A 517 -9.23 -23.13 -7.38
C LEU A 517 -9.06 -24.60 -7.74
N ASN A 518 -10.16 -25.33 -7.90
CA ASN A 518 -10.14 -26.73 -8.30
C ASN A 518 -11.12 -26.96 -9.46
N ALA A 519 -10.62 -27.40 -10.61
CA ALA A 519 -11.44 -27.61 -11.79
C ALA A 519 -10.89 -28.67 -12.75
N THR A 520 -11.64 -28.96 -13.83
CA THR A 520 -11.07 -29.62 -15.00
C THR A 520 -10.14 -28.66 -15.74
N SER A 521 -10.54 -27.41 -15.97
CA SER A 521 -9.67 -26.37 -16.55
C SER A 521 -9.85 -25.03 -15.83
N VAL A 522 -8.78 -24.23 -15.78
CA VAL A 522 -8.79 -22.88 -15.17
C VAL A 522 -8.27 -21.84 -16.15
N SER A 523 -9.00 -20.75 -16.33
CA SER A 523 -8.58 -19.57 -17.10
C SER A 523 -8.70 -18.31 -16.27
N LEU A 524 -7.64 -17.51 -16.23
CA LEU A 524 -7.56 -16.21 -15.60
C LEU A 524 -7.16 -15.19 -16.68
N THR A 525 -8.01 -14.22 -16.99
CA THR A 525 -7.79 -13.25 -18.07
C THR A 525 -8.00 -11.82 -17.55
N GLY A 526 -6.99 -10.96 -17.66
CA GLY A 526 -7.17 -9.56 -17.28
C GLY A 526 -6.11 -8.63 -17.85
N GLU A 527 -6.13 -7.35 -17.49
CA GLU A 527 -4.98 -6.50 -17.79
C GLU A 527 -3.81 -6.83 -16.87
N ARG A 528 -4.08 -7.11 -15.58
CA ARG A 528 -3.10 -7.55 -14.58
C ARG A 528 -3.62 -8.74 -13.81
N ILE A 529 -2.76 -9.71 -13.51
CA ILE A 529 -3.08 -10.86 -12.66
C ILE A 529 -2.10 -10.92 -11.50
N SER A 530 -2.60 -11.05 -10.27
CA SER A 530 -1.78 -11.20 -9.07
C SER A 530 -2.26 -12.40 -8.25
N LEU A 531 -1.41 -13.41 -8.11
CA LEU A 531 -1.59 -14.56 -7.24
C LEU A 531 -0.59 -14.44 -6.10
N THR A 532 -1.08 -14.25 -4.89
CA THR A 532 -0.23 -13.98 -3.71
C THR A 532 -0.68 -14.77 -2.49
N GLY A 533 0.22 -14.88 -1.51
CA GLY A 533 -0.04 -15.65 -0.28
C GLY A 533 0.27 -17.12 -0.49
N ASN A 534 -0.64 -18.01 -0.07
CA ASN A 534 -0.51 -19.46 -0.21
C ASN A 534 -1.63 -20.00 -1.11
N SER A 535 -1.89 -19.30 -2.22
CA SER A 535 -2.96 -19.64 -3.16
C SER A 535 -2.58 -20.89 -3.99
N SER A 536 -3.57 -21.72 -4.29
CA SER A 536 -3.43 -22.93 -5.10
C SER A 536 -4.40 -22.91 -6.28
N VAL A 537 -3.88 -23.16 -7.49
CA VAL A 537 -4.67 -23.29 -8.71
C VAL A 537 -4.46 -24.68 -9.28
N ASN A 538 -5.49 -25.53 -9.16
CA ASN A 538 -5.44 -26.93 -9.52
C ASN A 538 -6.42 -27.22 -10.66
N ALA A 539 -5.93 -27.89 -11.69
CA ALA A 539 -6.73 -28.35 -12.82
C ALA A 539 -6.40 -29.79 -13.21
N VAL A 540 -7.36 -30.51 -13.77
CA VAL A 540 -7.08 -31.79 -14.44
C VAL A 540 -6.36 -31.54 -15.77
N ASN A 541 -6.92 -30.67 -16.61
CA ASN A 541 -6.40 -30.25 -17.91
C ASN A 541 -5.69 -28.90 -17.78
N ASP A 542 -5.96 -27.94 -18.68
CA ASP A 542 -5.13 -26.74 -18.83
C ASP A 542 -5.41 -25.67 -17.77
N ILE A 543 -4.34 -24.97 -17.39
CA ILE A 543 -4.36 -23.73 -16.61
C ILE A 543 -3.77 -22.61 -17.47
N THR A 544 -4.53 -21.54 -17.67
CA THR A 544 -4.07 -20.35 -18.40
C THR A 544 -4.19 -19.09 -17.55
N LEU A 545 -3.10 -18.33 -17.43
CA LEU A 545 -3.05 -16.99 -16.86
C LEU A 545 -2.63 -16.02 -17.96
N ASN A 546 -3.49 -15.08 -18.35
CA ASN A 546 -3.22 -14.13 -19.43
C ASN A 546 -3.45 -12.68 -18.98
N ALA A 547 -2.36 -11.91 -18.84
CA ALA A 547 -2.36 -10.51 -18.50
C ALA A 547 -1.90 -9.63 -19.68
N SER A 548 -2.77 -8.75 -20.18
CA SER A 548 -2.54 -8.01 -21.43
C SER A 548 -1.70 -6.72 -21.31
N LYS A 549 -1.54 -6.14 -20.09
CA LYS A 549 -0.81 -4.85 -19.88
C LYS A 549 -0.03 -4.71 -18.57
N GLY A 550 -0.53 -5.25 -17.46
CA GLY A 550 0.03 -5.08 -16.12
C GLY A 550 0.87 -6.24 -15.61
N GLY A 551 1.10 -7.24 -16.45
CA GLY A 551 1.86 -8.45 -16.16
C GLY A 551 1.16 -9.45 -15.24
N VAL A 552 1.80 -10.60 -15.08
CA VAL A 552 1.40 -11.65 -14.14
C VAL A 552 2.38 -11.66 -12.96
N ASN A 553 1.85 -11.53 -11.74
CA ASN A 553 2.63 -11.60 -10.50
C ASN A 553 2.23 -12.85 -9.70
N ILE A 554 3.13 -13.83 -9.63
CA ILE A 554 2.99 -15.03 -8.81
C ILE A 554 3.99 -14.90 -7.67
N ASN A 555 3.51 -14.62 -6.46
CA ASN A 555 4.36 -14.31 -5.32
C ASN A 555 3.90 -15.00 -4.03
N GLY A 556 4.53 -16.13 -3.71
CA GLY A 556 4.33 -16.82 -2.44
C GLY A 556 4.85 -16.02 -1.24
N GLN A 557 4.25 -16.22 -0.07
CA GLN A 557 4.63 -15.52 1.15
C GLN A 557 6.02 -15.93 1.67
N SER A 558 6.41 -17.20 1.47
CA SER A 558 7.70 -17.74 1.89
C SER A 558 8.01 -19.05 1.15
N THR A 559 9.16 -19.66 1.46
CA THR A 559 9.55 -20.97 0.90
C THR A 559 8.67 -22.14 1.35
N VAL A 560 7.82 -21.95 2.38
CA VAL A 560 6.85 -22.96 2.85
C VAL A 560 5.41 -22.60 2.47
N ASN A 561 5.10 -21.30 2.39
CA ASN A 561 3.80 -20.79 1.96
C ASN A 561 3.93 -20.31 0.52
N THR A 562 4.08 -21.28 -0.39
CA THR A 562 4.28 -21.04 -1.82
C THR A 562 2.96 -20.92 -2.56
N VAL A 563 2.96 -20.21 -3.70
CA VAL A 563 1.87 -20.36 -4.65
C VAL A 563 2.03 -21.70 -5.38
N ASN A 564 0.99 -22.51 -5.44
CA ASN A 564 1.00 -23.81 -6.11
C ASN A 564 0.10 -23.78 -7.34
N ILE A 565 0.64 -24.11 -8.51
CA ILE A 565 -0.13 -24.21 -9.75
C ILE A 565 0.08 -25.62 -10.31
N SER A 566 -0.97 -26.43 -10.35
CA SER A 566 -0.88 -27.84 -10.69
C SER A 566 -1.89 -28.25 -11.75
N SER A 567 -1.38 -28.76 -12.87
CA SER A 567 -2.15 -29.46 -13.89
C SER A 567 -1.83 -30.95 -13.86
N VAL A 568 -2.85 -31.82 -13.85
CA VAL A 568 -2.64 -33.28 -13.77
C VAL A 568 -2.21 -33.86 -15.13
N SER A 569 -3.00 -33.62 -16.17
CA SER A 569 -2.85 -34.14 -17.53
C SER A 569 -2.73 -33.06 -18.61
N GLY A 570 -2.90 -31.78 -18.27
CA GLY A 570 -2.82 -30.65 -19.20
C GLY A 570 -1.56 -29.79 -19.04
N ASN A 571 -1.63 -28.58 -19.58
CA ASN A 571 -0.54 -27.62 -19.62
C ASN A 571 -0.77 -26.46 -18.64
N ILE A 572 0.31 -25.79 -18.24
CA ILE A 572 0.28 -24.51 -17.55
C ILE A 572 0.81 -23.44 -18.50
N ARG A 573 0.00 -22.46 -18.87
CA ARG A 573 0.39 -21.31 -19.70
C ARG A 573 0.26 -20.01 -18.92
N ILE A 574 1.34 -19.26 -18.83
CA ILE A 574 1.38 -17.96 -18.17
C ILE A 574 1.89 -16.94 -19.18
N GLU A 575 1.06 -15.94 -19.48
CA GLU A 575 1.35 -14.87 -20.42
C GLU A 575 1.17 -13.54 -19.72
N GLY A 576 2.23 -12.73 -19.71
CA GLY A 576 2.19 -11.43 -19.08
C GLY A 576 2.90 -10.36 -19.90
N ASN A 577 2.16 -9.34 -20.30
CA ASN A 577 2.72 -8.14 -20.88
C ASN A 577 2.76 -7.07 -19.79
N GLY A 578 3.95 -6.64 -19.38
CA GLY A 578 4.20 -5.63 -18.36
C GLY A 578 4.62 -4.32 -18.98
N THR A 579 3.65 -3.45 -19.28
CA THR A 579 3.90 -2.16 -19.92
C THR A 579 3.99 -1.01 -18.91
N GLY A 580 4.95 -0.11 -19.10
CA GLY A 580 5.18 1.07 -18.27
C GLY A 580 6.17 0.87 -17.10
N PHE A 581 6.36 1.94 -16.31
CA PHE A 581 7.36 2.00 -15.24
C PHE A 581 7.15 0.91 -14.17
N ASN A 582 8.25 0.26 -13.72
CA ASN A 582 8.27 -0.71 -12.61
C ASN A 582 7.35 -1.93 -12.83
N ARG A 583 7.38 -2.54 -14.03
CA ARG A 583 6.60 -3.76 -14.34
C ARG A 583 7.46 -4.83 -14.99
N ASP A 584 7.36 -6.04 -14.44
CA ASP A 584 7.83 -7.27 -15.09
C ASP A 584 6.68 -7.84 -15.94
N GLY A 585 7.00 -8.53 -17.05
CA GLY A 585 5.99 -9.22 -17.83
C GLY A 585 5.36 -10.35 -17.02
N VAL A 586 6.22 -11.26 -16.52
CA VAL A 586 5.86 -12.29 -15.55
C VAL A 586 6.88 -12.31 -14.42
N LEU A 587 6.41 -12.17 -13.18
CA LEU A 587 7.19 -12.39 -11.96
C LEU A 587 6.76 -13.70 -11.31
N ILE A 588 7.73 -14.57 -11.00
CA ILE A 588 7.53 -15.82 -10.25
C ILE A 588 8.47 -15.83 -9.04
N SER A 589 7.89 -15.84 -7.84
CA SER A 589 8.56 -15.93 -6.55
C SER A 589 7.87 -16.95 -5.66
N ASN A 590 8.65 -17.76 -4.93
CA ASN A 590 8.14 -18.71 -3.94
C ASN A 590 6.98 -19.54 -4.49
N ALA A 591 7.22 -20.23 -5.60
CA ALA A 591 6.16 -20.88 -6.36
C ALA A 591 6.56 -22.28 -6.85
N SER A 592 5.58 -23.17 -6.91
CA SER A 592 5.72 -24.51 -7.49
C SER A 592 4.70 -24.71 -8.60
N LEU A 593 5.19 -24.93 -9.82
CA LEU A 593 4.41 -25.20 -11.02
C LEU A 593 4.61 -26.67 -11.41
N ASN A 594 3.54 -27.45 -11.43
CA ASN A 594 3.58 -28.88 -11.73
C ASN A 594 2.61 -29.23 -12.87
N ALA A 595 3.15 -29.67 -14.00
CA ALA A 595 2.41 -30.24 -15.12
C ALA A 595 3.12 -31.53 -15.57
N SER A 596 3.30 -32.48 -14.65
CA SER A 596 4.14 -33.68 -14.87
C SER A 596 3.80 -34.51 -16.12
N GLN A 597 2.57 -34.42 -16.64
CA GLN A 597 2.13 -35.09 -17.87
C GLN A 597 1.97 -34.14 -19.08
N GLY A 598 2.20 -32.84 -18.91
CA GLY A 598 2.09 -31.83 -19.96
C GLY A 598 3.27 -30.86 -19.98
N GLY A 599 3.04 -29.65 -20.49
CA GLY A 599 4.06 -28.59 -20.59
C GLY A 599 3.77 -27.37 -19.71
N ILE A 600 4.84 -26.68 -19.30
CA ILE A 600 4.78 -25.36 -18.67
C ILE A 600 5.32 -24.33 -19.66
N THR A 601 4.52 -23.34 -20.03
CA THR A 601 4.95 -22.20 -20.86
C THR A 601 4.80 -20.90 -20.09
N VAL A 602 5.89 -20.14 -19.96
CA VAL A 602 5.90 -18.81 -19.34
C VAL A 602 6.38 -17.82 -20.39
N THR A 603 5.51 -16.94 -20.86
CA THR A 603 5.82 -15.91 -21.85
C THR A 603 5.63 -14.53 -21.21
N GLY A 604 6.68 -13.73 -21.20
CA GLY A 604 6.65 -12.42 -20.57
C GLY A 604 7.31 -11.36 -21.43
N VAL A 605 6.64 -10.21 -21.57
CA VAL A 605 7.15 -9.04 -22.29
C VAL A 605 7.21 -7.86 -21.33
N ALA A 606 8.33 -7.14 -21.30
CA ALA A 606 8.47 -5.91 -20.54
C ALA A 606 8.96 -4.76 -21.44
N ASP A 607 8.42 -3.55 -21.24
CA ASP A 607 8.84 -2.32 -21.94
C ASP A 607 9.23 -1.16 -21.01
N GLY A 608 9.14 -1.38 -19.70
CA GLY A 608 9.28 -0.37 -18.67
C GLY A 608 10.72 0.05 -18.37
N SER A 609 10.89 1.30 -17.92
CA SER A 609 12.13 1.77 -17.30
C SER A 609 12.09 1.63 -15.78
N ASP A 610 13.15 1.13 -15.13
CA ASP A 610 13.30 1.09 -13.67
C ASP A 610 14.79 1.05 -13.25
N GLN A 611 15.09 1.48 -12.03
CA GLN A 611 16.43 1.44 -11.41
C GLN A 611 16.87 0.02 -11.01
N TYR A 612 15.93 -0.92 -10.91
CA TYR A 612 16.20 -2.33 -10.61
C TYR A 612 16.02 -3.20 -11.85
N LEU A 613 16.73 -4.35 -11.90
CA LEU A 613 16.61 -5.32 -12.99
C LEU A 613 15.15 -5.78 -13.18
N ARG A 614 14.60 -5.47 -14.37
CA ARG A 614 13.30 -5.94 -14.84
C ARG A 614 13.45 -6.95 -15.96
N GLY A 615 12.55 -7.91 -15.98
CA GLY A 615 12.51 -9.00 -16.93
C GLY A 615 11.20 -9.05 -17.69
N GLY A 616 11.26 -9.46 -18.96
CA GLY A 616 10.10 -10.06 -19.60
C GLY A 616 9.59 -11.21 -18.73
N VAL A 617 10.48 -12.12 -18.33
CA VAL A 617 10.24 -13.08 -17.24
C VAL A 617 11.27 -12.89 -16.12
N LYS A 618 10.82 -12.89 -14.88
CA LYS A 618 11.67 -12.73 -13.69
C LYS A 618 11.40 -13.81 -12.66
N PHE A 619 12.47 -14.47 -12.24
CA PHE A 619 12.46 -15.44 -11.14
C PHE A 619 13.15 -14.88 -9.92
N THR A 620 12.60 -15.14 -8.72
CA THR A 620 13.19 -14.73 -7.44
C THR A 620 12.87 -15.76 -6.36
N ASP A 621 13.71 -15.83 -5.32
CA ASP A 621 13.54 -16.74 -4.19
C ASP A 621 13.49 -18.23 -4.62
N THR A 622 12.50 -19.03 -4.20
CA THR A 622 12.41 -20.45 -4.57
C THR A 622 11.38 -20.69 -5.65
N VAL A 623 11.78 -21.30 -6.78
CA VAL A 623 10.85 -21.64 -7.86
C VAL A 623 11.12 -23.03 -8.42
N ASN A 624 10.08 -23.87 -8.47
CA ASN A 624 10.14 -25.22 -9.00
C ASN A 624 9.20 -25.39 -10.19
N LEU A 625 9.72 -25.85 -11.32
CA LEU A 625 8.96 -26.20 -12.52
C LEU A 625 9.17 -27.68 -12.82
N THR A 626 8.10 -28.47 -12.71
CA THR A 626 8.12 -29.91 -13.01
C THR A 626 7.15 -30.22 -14.13
N SER A 627 7.65 -30.64 -15.29
CA SER A 627 6.81 -30.98 -16.45
C SER A 627 7.53 -31.92 -17.43
N GLN A 628 6.87 -32.28 -18.54
CA GLN A 628 7.57 -32.91 -19.67
C GLN A 628 8.40 -31.89 -20.46
N SER A 629 7.88 -30.66 -20.60
CA SER A 629 8.58 -29.55 -21.24
C SER A 629 8.29 -28.20 -20.59
N ASN A 630 9.33 -27.47 -20.21
CA ASN A 630 9.29 -26.10 -19.72
C ASN A 630 9.77 -25.17 -20.84
N THR A 631 8.99 -24.15 -21.19
CA THR A 631 9.36 -23.11 -22.15
C THR A 631 9.22 -21.74 -21.49
N ILE A 632 10.33 -21.02 -21.34
CA ILE A 632 10.38 -19.68 -20.76
C ILE A 632 10.77 -18.71 -21.88
N ASN A 633 9.86 -17.84 -22.28
CA ASN A 633 10.07 -16.82 -23.30
C ASN A 633 10.03 -15.44 -22.63
N GLY A 634 11.19 -14.86 -22.36
CA GLY A 634 11.29 -13.51 -21.81
C GLY A 634 11.80 -12.52 -22.86
N THR A 635 11.01 -11.48 -23.12
CA THR A 635 11.37 -10.42 -24.06
C THR A 635 11.40 -9.06 -23.37
N HIS A 636 12.46 -8.31 -23.59
CA HIS A 636 12.52 -6.88 -23.26
C HIS A 636 12.55 -6.04 -24.54
N GLN A 637 11.76 -4.97 -24.59
CA GLN A 637 11.67 -4.06 -25.73
C GLN A 637 11.66 -2.59 -25.31
N GLN A 638 12.02 -1.67 -26.21
CA GLN A 638 11.97 -0.21 -26.02
C GLN A 638 12.84 0.32 -24.86
N GLY A 639 14.03 -0.25 -24.65
CA GLY A 639 14.94 0.18 -23.59
C GLY A 639 15.43 1.63 -23.72
N SER A 640 15.20 2.45 -22.68
CA SER A 640 15.91 3.72 -22.41
C SER A 640 17.40 3.47 -22.25
N SER A 641 18.29 4.45 -22.46
CA SER A 641 19.76 4.29 -22.45
C SER A 641 20.43 4.21 -21.07
N THR A 642 19.66 4.17 -19.97
CA THR A 642 20.19 4.50 -18.63
C THR A 642 20.05 3.41 -17.55
N ILE A 643 19.56 2.21 -17.86
CA ILE A 643 19.06 1.28 -16.81
C ILE A 643 19.19 -0.21 -17.17
N ASN A 644 19.52 -1.07 -16.20
CA ASN A 644 19.79 -2.49 -16.46
C ASN A 644 18.48 -3.30 -16.60
N LEU A 645 18.21 -3.82 -17.80
CA LEU A 645 17.01 -4.60 -18.14
C LEU A 645 17.42 -5.95 -18.76
N ALA A 646 16.56 -6.95 -18.82
CA ALA A 646 16.84 -8.18 -19.57
C ALA A 646 15.58 -8.87 -20.10
N GLY A 647 15.73 -9.75 -21.09
CA GLY A 647 14.62 -10.62 -21.52
C GLY A 647 14.17 -11.54 -20.38
N VAL A 648 15.12 -12.24 -19.77
CA VAL A 648 14.92 -13.04 -18.55
C VAL A 648 15.85 -12.56 -17.44
N VAL A 649 15.30 -12.41 -16.23
CA VAL A 649 16.05 -12.06 -15.03
C VAL A 649 15.97 -13.19 -14.01
N ILE A 650 17.12 -13.60 -13.46
CA ILE A 650 17.20 -14.55 -12.35
C ILE A 650 17.85 -13.83 -11.17
N ASN A 651 17.05 -13.61 -10.12
CA ASN A 651 17.53 -13.09 -8.85
C ASN A 651 18.26 -14.17 -8.02
N PRO A 652 18.83 -13.81 -6.86
CA PRO A 652 19.31 -14.81 -5.91
C PRO A 652 18.16 -15.71 -5.44
N GLY A 653 18.39 -17.03 -5.44
CA GLY A 653 17.33 -18.00 -5.20
C GLY A 653 17.69 -19.44 -5.52
N VAL A 654 16.73 -20.34 -5.34
CA VAL A 654 16.84 -21.77 -5.63
C VAL A 654 15.83 -22.13 -6.70
N TYR A 655 16.32 -22.64 -7.83
CA TYR A 655 15.53 -22.89 -9.03
C TYR A 655 15.68 -24.34 -9.45
N HIS A 656 14.57 -25.05 -9.65
CA HIS A 656 14.58 -26.41 -10.17
C HIS A 656 13.72 -26.51 -11.42
N PHE A 657 14.34 -26.90 -12.53
CA PHE A 657 13.69 -27.19 -13.80
C PHE A 657 13.82 -28.69 -14.09
N LYS A 658 12.70 -29.43 -13.97
CA LYS A 658 12.63 -30.85 -14.28
C LYS A 658 11.89 -31.07 -15.60
N GLY A 659 12.44 -31.93 -16.45
CA GLY A 659 11.98 -32.17 -17.83
C GLY A 659 12.67 -31.27 -18.85
N ASN A 660 12.38 -31.47 -20.13
CA ASN A 660 13.00 -30.68 -21.20
C ASN A 660 12.78 -29.18 -20.94
N THR A 661 13.80 -28.34 -21.00
CA THR A 661 13.65 -26.92 -20.64
C THR A 661 14.26 -26.02 -21.70
N THR A 662 13.50 -25.07 -22.22
CA THR A 662 14.00 -24.05 -23.13
C THR A 662 13.78 -22.67 -22.52
N ILE A 663 14.85 -21.90 -22.37
CA ILE A 663 14.81 -20.49 -21.94
C ILE A 663 15.21 -19.64 -23.15
N ASN A 664 14.24 -18.94 -23.74
CA ASN A 664 14.46 -17.95 -24.79
C ASN A 664 14.41 -16.57 -24.17
N ALA A 665 15.56 -15.90 -24.11
CA ALA A 665 15.75 -14.64 -23.42
C ALA A 665 16.23 -13.60 -24.41
N VAL A 666 15.36 -12.66 -24.80
CA VAL A 666 15.63 -11.71 -25.88
C VAL A 666 15.53 -10.29 -25.35
N SER A 667 16.51 -9.46 -25.67
CA SER A 667 16.47 -8.03 -25.39
C SER A 667 16.95 -7.22 -26.59
N ASP A 668 16.41 -6.02 -26.75
CA ASP A 668 16.87 -5.03 -27.72
C ASP A 668 18.27 -4.50 -27.35
N ARG A 669 18.39 -3.74 -26.25
CA ARG A 669 19.61 -3.00 -25.87
C ARG A 669 20.32 -3.54 -24.64
N TYR A 670 19.84 -4.62 -24.05
CA TYR A 670 20.39 -5.17 -22.82
C TYR A 670 20.60 -6.68 -22.92
N ALA A 671 20.83 -7.35 -21.78
CA ALA A 671 21.06 -8.78 -21.82
C ALA A 671 19.83 -9.56 -22.26
N GLY A 672 20.08 -10.64 -23.01
CA GLY A 672 19.07 -11.67 -23.17
C GLY A 672 18.71 -12.22 -21.78
N LEU A 673 19.71 -12.76 -21.08
CA LEU A 673 19.58 -13.30 -19.72
C LEU A 673 20.51 -12.57 -18.75
N ALA A 674 19.96 -12.05 -17.66
CA ALA A 674 20.73 -11.42 -16.59
C ALA A 674 20.55 -12.14 -15.24
N PHE A 675 21.65 -12.34 -14.52
CA PHE A 675 21.66 -12.73 -13.12
C PHE A 675 21.86 -11.50 -12.25
N ASN A 676 20.96 -11.25 -11.30
CA ASN A 676 21.11 -10.15 -10.36
C ASN A 676 22.03 -10.56 -9.21
N ALA A 677 23.16 -9.87 -9.04
CA ALA A 677 24.19 -10.23 -8.08
C ALA A 677 24.22 -9.29 -6.87
N VAL A 678 23.16 -9.39 -6.06
CA VAL A 678 23.05 -8.75 -4.72
C VAL A 678 23.26 -9.73 -3.56
N ALA A 679 23.45 -11.02 -3.85
CA ALA A 679 23.76 -12.06 -2.86
C ALA A 679 24.45 -13.28 -3.51
N ASN A 680 25.08 -14.12 -2.68
CA ASN A 680 25.86 -15.31 -3.08
C ASN A 680 25.06 -16.64 -3.00
N ARG A 681 23.81 -16.66 -3.51
CA ARG A 681 22.87 -17.77 -3.25
C ARG A 681 22.12 -18.32 -4.47
N THR A 682 22.59 -18.10 -5.70
CA THR A 682 21.88 -18.56 -6.90
C THR A 682 22.21 -20.02 -7.23
N ASN A 683 21.25 -20.92 -7.01
CA ASN A 683 21.37 -22.34 -7.32
C ASN A 683 20.32 -22.73 -8.35
N ILE A 684 20.75 -23.33 -9.46
CA ILE A 684 19.88 -23.75 -10.55
C ILE A 684 20.14 -25.22 -10.84
N THR A 685 19.12 -26.05 -10.69
CA THR A 685 19.18 -27.47 -11.01
C THR A 685 18.34 -27.76 -12.25
N PHE A 686 18.96 -28.39 -13.24
CA PHE A 686 18.31 -28.98 -14.40
C PHE A 686 18.37 -30.49 -14.26
N SER A 687 17.22 -31.18 -14.33
CA SER A 687 17.18 -32.65 -14.16
C SER A 687 16.26 -33.36 -15.14
N ASP A 688 16.69 -34.53 -15.60
CA ASP A 688 15.90 -35.50 -16.37
C ASP A 688 15.37 -34.93 -17.72
N GLY A 689 16.26 -34.40 -18.58
CA GLY A 689 15.84 -33.82 -19.87
C GLY A 689 16.94 -33.20 -20.73
N SER A 690 16.53 -32.57 -21.84
CA SER A 690 17.37 -31.69 -22.66
C SER A 690 17.06 -30.23 -22.32
N PHE A 691 18.10 -29.44 -22.06
CA PHE A 691 17.96 -28.05 -21.60
C PHE A 691 18.66 -27.10 -22.56
N ASN A 692 18.00 -26.04 -22.98
CA ASN A 692 18.54 -25.03 -23.91
C ASN A 692 18.31 -23.64 -23.34
N ILE A 693 19.37 -22.85 -23.20
CA ILE A 693 19.30 -21.44 -22.85
C ILE A 693 19.76 -20.66 -24.09
N ASN A 694 18.87 -19.87 -24.67
CA ASN A 694 19.11 -19.03 -25.83
C ASN A 694 18.95 -17.58 -25.40
N ALA A 695 20.05 -16.88 -25.19
CA ALA A 695 20.04 -15.50 -24.73
C ALA A 695 20.65 -14.57 -25.79
N THR A 696 19.85 -13.65 -26.31
CA THR A 696 20.24 -12.79 -27.43
C THR A 696 20.00 -11.32 -27.10
N ASN A 697 21.03 -10.52 -27.32
CA ASN A 697 20.98 -9.07 -27.42
C ASN A 697 20.93 -8.69 -28.92
N ASN A 698 19.82 -8.12 -29.38
CA ASN A 698 19.53 -7.91 -30.81
C ASN A 698 20.07 -6.59 -31.39
N ASP A 699 20.37 -5.59 -30.54
CA ASP A 699 20.92 -4.29 -30.94
C ASP A 699 22.28 -4.05 -30.28
N THR A 700 22.93 -2.91 -30.52
CA THR A 700 24.08 -2.50 -29.72
C THR A 700 23.67 -2.36 -28.26
N ALA A 701 24.24 -3.20 -27.39
CA ALA A 701 23.99 -3.17 -25.98
C ALA A 701 24.41 -1.83 -25.35
N GLY A 702 23.57 -1.32 -24.45
CA GLY A 702 23.74 -0.09 -23.68
C GLY A 702 24.77 -0.23 -22.55
N SER A 703 24.34 -0.01 -21.30
CA SER A 703 25.15 -0.35 -20.11
C SER A 703 25.66 -1.79 -20.20
N SER A 704 26.69 -2.13 -19.44
CA SER A 704 27.72 -3.15 -19.72
C SER A 704 27.30 -4.64 -19.74
N ILE A 705 26.12 -4.96 -20.27
CA ILE A 705 25.47 -6.28 -20.29
C ILE A 705 25.51 -6.91 -21.69
N GLY A 706 25.91 -8.19 -21.79
CA GLY A 706 26.06 -8.98 -23.03
C GLY A 706 24.91 -9.96 -23.28
N GLY A 707 25.14 -11.06 -23.99
CA GLY A 707 24.07 -12.05 -24.26
C GLY A 707 23.55 -12.69 -22.96
N ILE A 708 24.47 -13.29 -22.21
CA ILE A 708 24.28 -13.73 -20.82
C ILE A 708 25.24 -12.94 -19.93
N SER A 709 24.77 -12.45 -18.78
CA SER A 709 25.61 -11.66 -17.87
C SER A 709 25.20 -11.74 -16.41
N ILE A 710 26.17 -11.49 -15.52
CA ILE A 710 25.93 -11.34 -14.09
C ILE A 710 26.14 -9.88 -13.70
N ASP A 711 25.07 -9.22 -13.25
CA ASP A 711 25.07 -7.82 -12.84
C ASP A 711 25.49 -7.65 -11.38
N SER A 712 26.80 -7.64 -11.16
CA SER A 712 27.41 -7.57 -9.82
C SER A 712 27.51 -6.15 -9.30
N TRP A 713 27.02 -5.98 -8.07
CA TRP A 713 27.16 -4.76 -7.27
C TRP A 713 28.48 -4.76 -6.50
N MET A 714 28.95 -3.58 -6.10
CA MET A 714 30.16 -3.44 -5.26
C MET A 714 30.01 -4.25 -3.96
N GLY A 715 31.07 -4.96 -3.58
CA GLY A 715 31.13 -5.75 -2.35
C GLY A 715 30.57 -7.18 -2.44
N TYR A 716 30.07 -7.62 -3.60
CA TYR A 716 29.44 -8.94 -3.73
C TYR A 716 30.16 -9.84 -4.73
N GLN A 717 30.82 -10.89 -4.23
CA GLN A 717 31.21 -12.03 -5.05
C GLN A 717 29.98 -12.89 -5.33
N THR A 718 29.60 -13.03 -6.60
CA THR A 718 28.44 -13.86 -6.96
C THR A 718 28.84 -15.07 -7.78
N ILE A 719 28.46 -16.24 -7.28
CA ILE A 719 28.66 -17.51 -7.94
C ILE A 719 27.30 -18.09 -8.30
N ILE A 720 27.11 -18.39 -9.58
CA ILE A 720 25.92 -19.07 -10.08
C ILE A 720 26.22 -20.57 -10.12
N ASN A 721 25.60 -21.33 -9.22
CA ASN A 721 25.77 -22.78 -9.17
C ASN A 721 24.74 -23.43 -10.10
N ILE A 722 25.24 -24.10 -11.14
CA ILE A 722 24.43 -24.79 -12.14
C ILE A 722 24.68 -26.29 -12.01
N GLN A 723 23.65 -27.02 -11.57
CA GLN A 723 23.69 -28.47 -11.46
C GLN A 723 22.93 -29.10 -12.63
N THR A 724 23.57 -29.99 -13.37
CA THR A 724 22.94 -30.73 -14.48
C THR A 724 22.92 -32.21 -14.17
N LEU A 725 21.73 -32.78 -14.01
CA LEU A 725 21.49 -34.17 -13.64
C LEU A 725 20.79 -34.91 -14.79
N ASN A 726 21.34 -36.05 -15.21
CA ASN A 726 20.72 -36.96 -16.18
C ASN A 726 20.22 -36.25 -17.46
N GLY A 727 21.07 -35.46 -18.11
CA GLY A 727 20.65 -34.66 -19.25
C GLY A 727 21.78 -33.89 -19.93
N THR A 728 21.40 -33.06 -20.90
CA THR A 728 22.31 -32.18 -21.65
C THR A 728 21.84 -30.74 -21.55
N LEU A 729 22.69 -29.85 -21.05
CA LEU A 729 22.45 -28.41 -20.98
C LEU A 729 23.27 -27.68 -22.06
N ASN A 730 22.58 -27.03 -22.99
CA ASN A 730 23.15 -26.15 -23.99
C ASN A 730 22.90 -24.70 -23.58
N ILE A 731 23.96 -23.91 -23.44
CA ILE A 731 23.91 -22.49 -23.09
C ILE A 731 24.44 -21.70 -24.26
N SER A 732 23.63 -20.83 -24.85
CA SER A 732 23.99 -19.98 -25.99
C SER A 732 23.74 -18.51 -25.64
N GLY A 733 24.80 -17.71 -25.65
CA GLY A 733 24.74 -16.26 -25.44
C GLY A 733 25.26 -15.50 -26.66
N GLN A 734 24.47 -14.58 -27.19
CA GLN A 734 24.83 -13.78 -28.37
C GLN A 734 24.69 -12.27 -28.07
N ALA A 735 25.70 -11.49 -28.44
CA ALA A 735 25.67 -10.04 -28.37
C ALA A 735 26.43 -9.38 -29.53
N LYS A 736 26.06 -8.15 -29.88
CA LYS A 736 26.66 -7.42 -31.00
C LYS A 736 27.99 -6.75 -30.61
N ASN A 737 27.97 -5.94 -29.55
CA ASN A 737 29.12 -5.11 -29.12
C ASN A 737 29.59 -5.37 -27.68
N ARG A 738 29.14 -6.50 -27.11
CA ARG A 738 29.46 -6.98 -25.77
C ARG A 738 29.73 -8.47 -25.82
N GLU A 739 30.13 -9.05 -24.70
CA GLU A 739 30.44 -10.47 -24.60
C GLU A 739 29.20 -11.32 -24.89
N GLY A 740 29.38 -12.45 -25.57
CA GLY A 740 28.28 -13.41 -25.74
C GLY A 740 27.85 -13.96 -24.38
N ILE A 741 28.82 -14.37 -23.57
CA ILE A 741 28.64 -14.78 -22.17
C ILE A 741 29.71 -14.10 -21.32
N SER A 742 29.30 -13.40 -20.25
CA SER A 742 30.19 -12.74 -19.31
C SER A 742 29.92 -13.13 -17.86
N GLY A 743 30.99 -13.17 -17.06
CA GLY A 743 30.93 -13.31 -15.61
C GLY A 743 30.62 -11.99 -14.87
N VAL A 744 30.73 -10.82 -15.49
CA VAL A 744 30.48 -9.52 -14.85
C VAL A 744 30.08 -8.44 -15.86
N SER A 745 29.00 -7.70 -15.58
CA SER A 745 28.50 -6.64 -16.45
C SER A 745 28.59 -5.19 -15.91
N SER A 746 29.25 -4.90 -14.79
CA SER A 746 29.29 -3.53 -14.26
C SER A 746 30.68 -2.90 -14.35
N ARG A 747 30.76 -1.67 -14.87
CA ARG A 747 31.99 -0.83 -14.76
C ARG A 747 32.39 -0.62 -13.29
N TYR A 748 31.41 -0.74 -12.38
CA TYR A 748 31.57 -0.50 -10.94
C TYR A 748 32.32 -1.62 -10.22
N SER A 749 32.06 -2.90 -10.53
CA SER A 749 32.71 -4.05 -9.88
C SER A 749 34.17 -4.23 -10.31
N ILE A 750 34.50 -3.91 -11.56
CA ILE A 750 35.88 -3.96 -12.06
C ILE A 750 36.73 -2.79 -11.51
N ALA A 751 36.08 -1.71 -11.05
CA ALA A 751 36.73 -0.51 -10.52
C ALA A 751 37.14 -0.62 -9.03
N HIS A 752 36.71 -1.65 -8.28
CA HIS A 752 36.95 -1.81 -6.84
C HIS A 752 37.65 -3.14 -6.50
N PRO A 753 38.97 -3.23 -6.69
CA PRO A 753 39.67 -4.52 -6.74
C PRO A 753 39.80 -5.32 -5.44
N GLY A 754 39.36 -4.75 -4.31
CA GLY A 754 39.51 -5.31 -2.97
C GLY A 754 38.25 -5.90 -2.36
N ASP A 755 37.10 -5.78 -3.03
CA ASP A 755 35.79 -6.09 -2.43
C ASP A 755 35.20 -7.45 -2.85
N GLY A 756 35.92 -8.20 -3.70
CA GLY A 756 35.53 -9.52 -4.16
C GLY A 756 34.60 -9.55 -5.38
N SER A 757 34.03 -8.43 -5.81
CA SER A 757 33.03 -8.35 -6.89
C SER A 757 33.58 -8.69 -8.29
N GLY A 758 34.91 -8.67 -8.45
CA GLY A 758 35.60 -9.14 -9.65
C GLY A 758 35.62 -10.66 -9.82
N TYR A 759 35.46 -11.45 -8.75
CA TYR A 759 35.56 -12.92 -8.77
C TYR A 759 34.20 -13.62 -8.95
N THR A 760 33.39 -13.10 -9.86
CA THR A 760 32.03 -13.58 -10.15
C THR A 760 32.05 -14.50 -11.37
N GLY A 761 31.20 -15.54 -11.35
CA GLY A 761 31.04 -16.46 -12.47
C GLY A 761 30.25 -17.72 -12.12
N TYR A 762 30.67 -18.86 -12.65
CA TYR A 762 29.84 -20.05 -12.75
C TYR A 762 30.54 -21.28 -12.15
N VAL A 763 29.77 -22.07 -11.40
CA VAL A 763 30.17 -23.41 -10.94
C VAL A 763 29.22 -24.42 -11.56
N PHE A 764 29.78 -25.45 -12.18
CA PHE A 764 29.04 -26.52 -12.81
C PHE A 764 29.25 -27.83 -12.04
N THR A 765 28.15 -28.55 -11.77
CA THR A 765 28.18 -29.83 -11.05
C THR A 765 27.19 -30.83 -11.64
N GLY A 766 27.38 -32.11 -11.29
CA GLY A 766 26.45 -33.19 -11.64
C GLY A 766 27.00 -34.13 -12.71
N ASN A 767 26.15 -35.06 -13.15
CA ASN A 767 26.53 -36.15 -14.06
C ASN A 767 26.13 -35.90 -15.52
N GLY A 768 25.41 -34.82 -15.81
CA GLY A 768 24.98 -34.45 -17.16
C GLY A 768 26.06 -33.79 -18.01
N THR A 769 25.76 -33.60 -19.30
CA THR A 769 26.63 -32.89 -20.26
C THR A 769 26.29 -31.40 -20.28
N VAL A 770 27.30 -30.53 -20.33
CA VAL A 770 27.12 -29.08 -20.47
C VAL A 770 27.91 -28.58 -21.67
N ASN A 771 27.25 -27.85 -22.56
CA ASN A 771 27.81 -27.18 -23.72
C ASN A 771 27.55 -25.68 -23.63
N ILE A 772 28.60 -24.87 -23.67
CA ILE A 772 28.54 -23.42 -23.58
C ILE A 772 28.98 -22.84 -24.91
N LYS A 773 28.19 -21.94 -25.49
CA LYS A 773 28.48 -21.22 -26.72
C LYS A 773 28.27 -19.72 -26.53
N GLY A 774 29.33 -18.92 -26.68
CA GLY A 774 29.26 -17.46 -26.67
C GLY A 774 29.63 -16.89 -28.03
N ILE A 775 28.80 -15.98 -28.55
CA ILE A 775 29.00 -15.33 -29.85
C ILE A 775 29.02 -13.81 -29.63
N SER A 776 30.05 -13.14 -30.16
CA SER A 776 30.16 -11.68 -30.12
C SER A 776 30.65 -11.10 -31.44
N ASP A 777 30.07 -10.02 -31.96
CA ASP A 777 30.66 -9.42 -33.17
C ASP A 777 31.94 -8.64 -32.86
N SER A 778 32.01 -7.95 -31.71
CA SER A 778 33.15 -7.06 -31.42
C SER A 778 33.79 -7.14 -30.04
N SER A 779 33.27 -7.97 -29.12
CA SER A 779 33.92 -8.30 -27.84
C SER A 779 34.27 -9.80 -27.77
N THR A 780 34.51 -10.34 -26.58
CA THR A 780 34.84 -11.76 -26.39
C THR A 780 33.60 -12.65 -26.57
N GLY A 781 33.72 -13.79 -27.26
CA GLY A 781 32.63 -14.78 -27.33
C GLY A 781 32.24 -15.28 -25.92
N VAL A 782 33.19 -15.89 -25.20
CA VAL A 782 33.04 -16.31 -23.80
C VAL A 782 34.12 -15.69 -22.92
N ASP A 783 33.72 -14.88 -21.93
CA ASP A 783 34.58 -14.37 -20.85
C ASP A 783 34.56 -15.38 -19.68
N MET A 784 35.71 -16.04 -19.48
CA MET A 784 35.97 -17.00 -18.41
C MET A 784 36.71 -16.34 -17.24
N ARG A 785 35.96 -15.71 -16.35
CA ARG A 785 36.50 -15.09 -15.12
C ARG A 785 36.53 -16.05 -13.93
N TYR A 786 35.40 -16.60 -13.57
CA TYR A 786 35.30 -17.65 -12.56
C TYR A 786 34.54 -18.83 -13.15
N PHE A 787 35.23 -19.96 -13.34
CA PHE A 787 34.67 -21.19 -13.90
C PHE A 787 35.23 -22.38 -13.12
N ASP A 788 34.34 -23.22 -12.62
CA ASP A 788 34.67 -24.47 -11.95
C ASP A 788 33.76 -25.59 -12.45
N ASN A 789 34.31 -26.69 -12.95
CA ASN A 789 33.55 -27.91 -13.28
C ASN A 789 34.10 -29.16 -12.58
N THR A 790 34.89 -29.00 -11.51
CA THR A 790 35.49 -30.13 -10.77
C THR A 790 34.46 -31.05 -10.13
N GLY A 791 33.23 -30.55 -9.89
CA GLY A 791 32.09 -31.33 -9.43
C GLY A 791 31.28 -32.00 -10.55
N MET A 792 31.74 -31.94 -11.80
CA MET A 792 31.11 -32.64 -12.93
C MET A 792 31.78 -33.98 -13.24
N THR A 793 30.96 -34.96 -13.58
CA THR A 793 31.44 -36.23 -14.17
C THR A 793 31.05 -36.40 -15.63
N GLY A 794 30.12 -35.58 -16.14
CA GLY A 794 29.73 -35.57 -17.55
C GLY A 794 30.63 -34.69 -18.43
N LYS A 795 30.33 -34.63 -19.73
CA LYS A 795 31.13 -33.86 -20.70
C LYS A 795 30.95 -32.36 -20.48
N PHE A 796 32.04 -31.61 -20.56
CA PHE A 796 32.05 -30.14 -20.46
C PHE A 796 32.70 -29.52 -21.71
N THR A 797 31.94 -28.70 -22.43
CA THR A 797 32.41 -28.04 -23.68
C THR A 797 32.17 -26.54 -23.59
N ILE A 798 33.16 -25.74 -23.97
CA ILE A 798 33.07 -24.28 -24.09
C ILE A 798 33.49 -23.88 -25.51
N THR A 799 32.67 -23.07 -26.17
CA THR A 799 32.94 -22.53 -27.51
C THR A 799 32.71 -21.02 -27.49
N GLY A 800 33.72 -20.25 -27.85
CA GLY A 800 33.63 -18.80 -28.00
C GLY A 800 33.95 -18.39 -29.44
N GLU A 801 33.07 -17.60 -30.04
CA GLU A 801 33.20 -17.08 -31.40
C GLU A 801 33.18 -15.56 -31.36
N SER A 802 34.16 -14.92 -32.01
CA SER A 802 34.16 -13.47 -32.17
C SER A 802 34.68 -13.00 -33.52
N ASN A 803 34.11 -11.94 -34.08
CA ASN A 803 34.67 -11.33 -35.29
C ASN A 803 35.89 -10.46 -34.93
N THR A 804 35.74 -9.41 -34.11
CA THR A 804 36.88 -8.52 -33.78
C THR A 804 37.53 -8.73 -32.41
N GLY A 805 36.82 -9.35 -31.46
CA GLY A 805 37.33 -9.66 -30.11
C GLY A 805 37.91 -11.08 -30.01
N ASN A 806 38.16 -11.58 -28.81
CA ASN A 806 38.70 -12.93 -28.62
C ASN A 806 37.58 -13.99 -28.72
N GLY A 807 37.88 -15.21 -29.15
CA GLY A 807 36.91 -16.30 -29.08
C GLY A 807 36.56 -16.60 -27.61
N VAL A 808 37.55 -17.07 -26.86
CA VAL A 808 37.48 -17.26 -25.40
C VAL A 808 38.55 -16.39 -24.72
N ALA A 809 38.20 -15.72 -23.62
CA ALA A 809 39.17 -14.94 -22.85
C ALA A 809 39.14 -15.31 -21.36
N PHE A 810 40.30 -15.33 -20.73
CA PHE A 810 40.47 -15.38 -19.28
C PHE A 810 40.98 -13.99 -18.87
N PRO A 811 40.08 -13.08 -18.45
CA PRO A 811 40.39 -11.66 -18.29
C PRO A 811 41.11 -11.38 -16.94
N GLN A 812 41.03 -10.13 -16.48
CA GLN A 812 41.43 -9.77 -15.12
C GLN A 812 40.53 -10.46 -14.09
N TYR A 813 41.06 -10.68 -12.88
CA TYR A 813 40.37 -11.41 -11.80
C TYR A 813 40.05 -12.88 -12.10
N SER A 814 40.78 -13.51 -13.03
CA SER A 814 40.54 -14.92 -13.35
C SER A 814 40.87 -15.85 -12.17
N ASP A 815 39.95 -16.76 -11.85
CA ASP A 815 40.07 -17.86 -10.88
C ASP A 815 39.38 -19.08 -11.49
N ILE A 816 40.15 -19.97 -12.08
CA ILE A 816 39.65 -21.02 -12.98
C ILE A 816 40.11 -22.38 -12.51
N ARG A 817 39.16 -23.31 -12.40
CA ARG A 817 39.38 -24.74 -12.10
C ARG A 817 38.59 -25.57 -13.09
N VAL A 818 39.14 -25.75 -14.29
CA VAL A 818 38.45 -26.49 -15.35
C VAL A 818 39.19 -27.80 -15.61
N VAL A 819 38.45 -28.90 -15.64
CA VAL A 819 38.98 -30.25 -15.81
C VAL A 819 38.25 -31.03 -16.89
N ASN A 820 39.00 -31.86 -17.64
CA ASN A 820 38.45 -32.77 -18.66
C ASN A 820 37.50 -32.10 -19.68
N ALA A 821 37.77 -30.84 -20.04
CA ALA A 821 36.92 -30.04 -20.91
C ALA A 821 37.50 -29.85 -22.31
N THR A 822 36.64 -29.56 -23.28
CA THR A 822 37.04 -29.01 -24.57
C THR A 822 36.73 -27.52 -24.60
N ILE A 823 37.74 -26.68 -24.82
CA ILE A 823 37.61 -25.22 -24.92
C ILE A 823 38.01 -24.80 -26.32
N THR A 824 37.07 -24.29 -27.10
CA THR A 824 37.27 -23.84 -28.47
C THR A 824 37.09 -22.33 -28.55
N GLY A 825 38.09 -21.61 -29.06
CA GLY A 825 38.02 -20.17 -29.28
C GLY A 825 38.33 -19.83 -30.72
N ASN A 826 37.37 -19.24 -31.42
CA ASN A 826 37.50 -18.83 -32.82
C ASN A 826 37.41 -17.31 -32.92
N SER A 827 38.35 -16.69 -33.63
CA SER A 827 38.33 -15.25 -33.87
C SER A 827 38.76 -14.86 -35.28
N THR A 828 38.16 -13.84 -35.89
CA THR A 828 38.70 -13.29 -37.15
C THR A 828 39.86 -12.33 -36.89
N ARG A 829 39.74 -11.38 -35.95
CA ARG A 829 40.79 -10.36 -35.67
C ARG A 829 41.45 -10.43 -34.30
N GLY A 830 40.77 -10.95 -33.30
CA GLY A 830 41.30 -11.15 -31.95
C GLY A 830 42.02 -12.49 -31.81
N THR A 831 42.32 -12.89 -30.58
CA THR A 831 42.94 -14.20 -30.29
C THR A 831 41.85 -15.28 -30.26
N GLY A 832 42.13 -16.49 -30.75
CA GLY A 832 41.21 -17.62 -30.57
C GLY A 832 40.92 -17.84 -29.08
N ILE A 833 41.97 -18.15 -28.31
CA ILE A 833 41.92 -18.23 -26.84
C ILE A 833 42.98 -17.31 -26.23
N LEU A 834 42.55 -16.30 -25.47
CA LEU A 834 43.42 -15.40 -24.71
C LEU A 834 43.37 -15.71 -23.22
N MET A 835 44.52 -15.87 -22.56
CA MET A 835 44.59 -16.05 -21.12
C MET A 835 45.52 -15.01 -20.48
N ASN A 836 44.93 -14.05 -19.77
CA ASN A 836 45.61 -12.89 -19.20
C ASN A 836 45.94 -13.09 -17.71
N ALA A 837 46.75 -14.10 -17.40
CA ALA A 837 47.18 -14.44 -16.04
C ALA A 837 48.22 -13.48 -15.44
N GLY A 838 48.64 -12.46 -16.20
CA GLY A 838 49.61 -11.46 -15.75
C GLY A 838 48.99 -10.32 -14.94
N ASP A 839 47.66 -10.25 -14.89
CA ASP A 839 46.97 -9.26 -14.08
C ASP A 839 47.20 -9.50 -12.59
N ARG A 840 47.41 -8.43 -11.82
CA ARG A 840 47.71 -8.50 -10.38
C ARG A 840 46.57 -9.08 -9.53
N TYR A 841 45.35 -9.13 -10.06
CA TYR A 841 44.18 -9.69 -9.40
C TYR A 841 43.82 -11.08 -9.90
N SER A 842 44.52 -11.62 -10.90
CA SER A 842 44.35 -13.02 -11.30
C SER A 842 44.87 -13.94 -10.18
N LYS A 843 44.05 -14.95 -9.82
CA LYS A 843 44.38 -15.96 -8.82
C LYS A 843 45.04 -17.15 -9.50
N LYS A 844 44.45 -18.35 -9.37
CA LYS A 844 44.96 -19.58 -9.96
C LYS A 844 44.18 -19.85 -11.25
N ILE A 845 44.89 -20.21 -12.31
CA ILE A 845 44.30 -20.83 -13.50
C ILE A 845 44.80 -22.27 -13.54
N ASP A 846 43.91 -23.20 -13.25
CA ASP A 846 44.18 -24.63 -13.17
C ASP A 846 43.39 -25.37 -14.25
N LEU A 847 44.13 -25.91 -15.22
CA LEU A 847 43.61 -26.63 -16.37
C LEU A 847 44.17 -28.05 -16.38
N ASN A 848 43.37 -29.03 -15.96
CA ASN A 848 43.79 -30.43 -15.90
C ASN A 848 42.96 -31.32 -16.85
N GLY A 849 43.59 -32.03 -17.80
CA GLY A 849 42.89 -32.93 -18.71
C GLY A 849 42.18 -32.22 -19.87
N ASN A 850 42.42 -30.93 -20.09
CA ASN A 850 41.66 -30.15 -21.07
C ASN A 850 42.24 -30.19 -22.48
N THR A 851 41.36 -30.08 -23.48
CA THR A 851 41.72 -29.82 -24.88
C THR A 851 41.34 -28.38 -25.24
N LEU A 852 42.34 -27.55 -25.51
CA LEU A 852 42.17 -26.16 -25.95
C LEU A 852 42.39 -26.09 -27.46
N ILE A 853 41.45 -25.50 -28.19
CA ILE A 853 41.48 -25.33 -29.64
C ILE A 853 41.29 -23.85 -29.95
N GLY A 854 42.36 -23.17 -30.32
CA GLY A 854 42.32 -21.73 -30.62
C GLY A 854 42.57 -21.47 -32.09
N THR A 855 41.63 -20.84 -32.78
CA THR A 855 41.80 -20.45 -34.19
C THR A 855 41.67 -18.94 -34.34
N SER A 856 42.58 -18.32 -35.10
CA SER A 856 42.45 -16.92 -35.47
C SER A 856 42.95 -16.62 -36.89
N GLU A 857 42.24 -15.76 -37.63
CA GLU A 857 42.69 -15.36 -38.96
C GLU A 857 43.89 -14.39 -38.91
N SER A 858 43.94 -13.47 -37.93
CA SER A 858 45.05 -12.49 -37.82
C SER A 858 45.65 -12.35 -36.42
N GLY A 859 44.95 -12.80 -35.37
CA GLY A 859 45.48 -12.94 -34.02
C GLY A 859 46.19 -14.27 -33.79
N ALA A 860 46.66 -14.50 -32.57
CA ALA A 860 47.20 -15.81 -32.21
C ALA A 860 46.07 -16.84 -32.07
N GLY A 861 46.35 -18.11 -32.35
CA GLY A 861 45.39 -19.18 -32.08
C GLY A 861 45.12 -19.28 -30.57
N ILE A 862 46.18 -19.53 -29.79
CA ILE A 862 46.18 -19.53 -28.32
C ILE A 862 47.27 -18.57 -27.83
N ASN A 863 46.96 -17.71 -26.88
CA ASN A 863 47.92 -16.82 -26.22
C ASN A 863 47.72 -16.87 -24.71
N ILE A 864 48.70 -17.41 -23.98
CA ILE A 864 48.68 -17.51 -22.53
C ILE A 864 49.86 -16.74 -21.96
N ARG A 865 49.59 -15.81 -21.05
CA ARG A 865 50.62 -14.94 -20.47
C ARG A 865 50.44 -14.73 -18.97
N GLY A 866 51.54 -14.70 -18.22
CA GLY A 866 51.57 -14.22 -16.83
C GLY A 866 51.95 -15.23 -15.76
N ASN A 867 51.28 -15.18 -14.60
CA ASN A 867 51.67 -15.93 -13.40
C ASN A 867 50.58 -16.95 -13.00
N ASN A 868 50.92 -17.92 -12.14
CA ASN A 868 49.98 -18.86 -11.50
C ASN A 868 49.11 -19.70 -12.47
N VAL A 869 49.72 -20.11 -13.59
CA VAL A 869 49.08 -20.97 -14.59
C VAL A 869 49.57 -22.41 -14.42
N SER A 870 48.65 -23.36 -14.34
CA SER A 870 48.92 -24.80 -14.33
C SER A 870 48.14 -25.46 -15.46
N ILE A 871 48.87 -26.05 -16.41
CA ILE A 871 48.29 -26.86 -17.50
C ILE A 871 48.83 -28.28 -17.36
N THR A 872 47.98 -29.24 -17.05
CA THR A 872 48.37 -30.63 -16.86
C THR A 872 47.52 -31.60 -17.69
N ASN A 873 48.12 -32.70 -18.17
CA ASN A 873 47.40 -33.80 -18.83
C ASN A 873 46.54 -33.37 -20.04
N GLY A 874 46.92 -32.28 -20.73
CA GLY A 874 46.05 -31.60 -21.70
C GLY A 874 46.66 -31.47 -23.10
N THR A 875 45.86 -30.95 -24.03
CA THR A 875 46.30 -30.61 -25.39
C THR A 875 45.98 -29.16 -25.70
N LEU A 876 46.94 -28.41 -26.24
CA LEU A 876 46.76 -27.06 -26.76
C LEU A 876 46.97 -27.13 -28.27
N ASN A 877 45.96 -26.79 -29.06
CA ASN A 877 46.02 -26.78 -30.52
C ASN A 877 45.66 -25.39 -31.03
N GLY A 878 46.66 -24.62 -31.45
CA GLY A 878 46.52 -23.24 -31.86
C GLY A 878 46.86 -23.02 -33.33
N THR A 879 45.97 -22.35 -34.06
CA THR A 879 46.13 -22.01 -35.47
C THR A 879 46.01 -20.49 -35.67
N SER A 880 47.00 -19.87 -36.31
CA SER A 880 46.95 -18.48 -36.78
C SER A 880 47.14 -18.44 -38.30
N SER A 881 46.20 -17.86 -39.04
CA SER A 881 46.37 -17.64 -40.49
C SER A 881 47.19 -16.39 -40.83
N GLY A 882 47.63 -15.63 -39.83
CA GLY A 882 48.35 -14.37 -40.00
C GLY A 882 49.77 -14.38 -39.42
N ALA A 883 50.23 -13.20 -39.01
CA ALA A 883 51.60 -12.98 -38.52
C ALA A 883 51.83 -13.32 -37.03
N ARG A 884 50.81 -13.83 -36.33
CA ARG A 884 50.91 -14.19 -34.91
C ARG A 884 51.12 -15.68 -34.73
N ALA A 885 51.45 -16.09 -33.51
CA ALA A 885 51.74 -17.48 -33.25
C ALA A 885 50.49 -18.37 -33.27
N GLY A 886 50.67 -19.64 -33.63
CA GLY A 886 49.64 -20.66 -33.42
C GLY A 886 49.35 -20.79 -31.93
N VAL A 887 50.39 -21.08 -31.13
CA VAL A 887 50.36 -21.04 -29.66
C VAL A 887 51.48 -20.14 -29.15
N TRP A 888 51.15 -19.17 -28.30
CA TRP A 888 52.10 -18.30 -27.58
C TRP A 888 51.99 -18.55 -26.08
N LEU A 889 53.10 -18.94 -25.44
CA LEU A 889 53.21 -19.10 -24.00
C LEU A 889 54.22 -18.09 -23.46
N SER A 890 53.75 -17.14 -22.64
CA SER A 890 54.56 -16.09 -22.04
C SER A 890 54.58 -16.25 -20.52
N GLY A 891 55.60 -16.94 -20.03
CA GLY A 891 55.69 -17.39 -18.64
C GLY A 891 56.07 -16.31 -17.63
N GLY A 892 55.67 -16.52 -16.38
CA GLY A 892 56.00 -15.69 -15.22
C GLY A 892 56.29 -16.54 -13.98
N SER A 893 55.88 -16.08 -12.80
CA SER A 893 55.98 -16.86 -11.56
C SER A 893 54.93 -17.97 -11.51
N ASN A 894 55.30 -19.18 -11.09
CA ASN A 894 54.40 -20.33 -10.96
C ASN A 894 53.65 -20.70 -12.25
N TYR A 895 54.34 -20.65 -13.40
CA TYR A 895 53.82 -21.12 -14.67
C TYR A 895 54.31 -22.54 -14.95
N THR A 896 53.41 -23.52 -14.94
CA THR A 896 53.74 -24.94 -15.15
C THR A 896 52.93 -25.54 -16.29
N VAL A 897 53.61 -26.28 -17.16
CA VAL A 897 53.01 -27.11 -18.20
C VAL A 897 53.55 -28.52 -18.02
N SER A 898 52.69 -29.51 -17.81
CA SER A 898 53.15 -30.88 -17.57
C SER A 898 52.25 -31.94 -18.20
N ASN A 899 52.86 -33.01 -18.73
CA ASN A 899 52.15 -34.08 -19.42
C ASN A 899 51.16 -33.53 -20.47
N ALA A 900 51.59 -32.50 -21.21
CA ALA A 900 50.75 -31.77 -22.13
C ALA A 900 51.35 -31.74 -23.54
N THR A 901 50.47 -31.79 -24.54
CA THR A 901 50.82 -31.71 -25.97
C THR A 901 50.46 -30.33 -26.50
N ILE A 902 51.43 -29.58 -27.00
CA ILE A 902 51.27 -28.24 -27.56
C ILE A 902 51.50 -28.32 -29.07
N ILE A 903 50.48 -27.99 -29.85
CA ILE A 903 50.46 -28.03 -31.31
C ILE A 903 50.19 -26.62 -31.83
N GLY A 904 51.13 -26.08 -32.58
CA GLY A 904 51.04 -24.77 -33.19
C GLY A 904 51.02 -24.84 -34.72
N GLN A 905 50.20 -24.00 -35.33
CA GLN A 905 50.18 -23.76 -36.77
C GLN A 905 50.15 -22.25 -37.03
N SER A 906 51.07 -21.74 -37.85
CA SER A 906 51.09 -20.31 -38.21
C SER A 906 51.57 -20.10 -39.64
N VAL A 907 51.02 -19.13 -40.37
CA VAL A 907 51.54 -18.77 -41.70
C VAL A 907 52.85 -17.99 -41.57
N ASP A 908 52.82 -16.81 -40.95
CA ASP A 908 53.97 -15.89 -40.91
C ASP A 908 54.63 -15.76 -39.53
N GLY A 909 53.94 -16.16 -38.46
CA GLY A 909 54.45 -16.12 -37.08
C GLY A 909 55.08 -17.45 -36.63
N ASN A 910 55.61 -17.48 -35.41
CA ASN A 910 56.09 -18.73 -34.82
C ASN A 910 54.92 -19.71 -34.61
N ALA A 911 55.01 -20.96 -35.04
CA ALA A 911 53.91 -21.88 -34.82
C ALA A 911 53.70 -22.15 -33.32
N VAL A 912 54.75 -22.48 -32.57
CA VAL A 912 54.77 -22.42 -31.10
C VAL A 912 55.84 -21.43 -30.63
N GLY A 913 55.44 -20.39 -29.91
CA GLY A 913 56.34 -19.44 -29.27
C GLY A 913 56.32 -19.59 -27.75
N VAL A 914 57.50 -19.70 -27.13
CA VAL A 914 57.69 -19.74 -25.68
C VAL A 914 58.65 -18.64 -25.25
N ASP A 915 58.15 -17.67 -24.50
CA ASP A 915 58.94 -16.63 -23.85
C ASP A 915 58.65 -16.57 -22.33
N GLY A 916 59.45 -15.81 -21.58
CA GLY A 916 59.28 -15.66 -20.13
C GLY A 916 59.73 -16.87 -19.30
N ASN A 917 59.33 -16.92 -18.02
CA ASN A 917 59.73 -17.96 -17.07
C ASN A 917 58.67 -19.07 -16.99
N LEU A 918 58.97 -20.31 -17.36
CA LEU A 918 58.03 -21.42 -17.13
C LEU A 918 58.72 -22.76 -16.91
N THR A 919 58.02 -23.69 -16.24
CA THR A 919 58.46 -25.08 -16.05
C THR A 919 57.70 -26.02 -16.98
N MET A 920 58.42 -26.81 -17.77
CA MET A 920 57.85 -27.87 -18.63
C MET A 920 58.31 -29.26 -18.17
N LYS A 921 57.38 -30.19 -17.99
CA LYS A 921 57.69 -31.57 -17.57
C LYS A 921 56.90 -32.59 -18.35
N ASP A 922 57.57 -33.56 -18.97
CA ASP A 922 56.93 -34.66 -19.70
C ASP A 922 55.98 -34.14 -20.81
N SER A 923 56.33 -33.03 -21.46
CA SER A 923 55.49 -32.34 -22.44
C SER A 923 56.03 -32.47 -23.87
N THR A 924 55.18 -32.24 -24.86
CA THR A 924 55.57 -32.21 -26.27
C THR A 924 55.19 -30.87 -26.89
N LEU A 925 56.12 -30.23 -27.61
CA LEU A 925 55.87 -29.07 -28.44
C LEU A 925 56.03 -29.48 -29.90
N SER A 926 55.02 -29.22 -30.71
CA SER A 926 55.00 -29.52 -32.14
C SER A 926 54.50 -28.29 -32.91
N GLY A 927 55.30 -27.76 -33.84
CA GLY A 927 54.92 -26.54 -34.56
C GLY A 927 55.20 -26.59 -36.04
N ASN A 928 54.22 -26.19 -36.85
CA ASN A 928 54.31 -26.09 -38.30
C ASN A 928 54.05 -24.66 -38.77
N THR A 929 54.99 -24.08 -39.51
CA THR A 929 54.82 -22.75 -40.09
C THR A 929 55.32 -22.65 -41.52
N VAL A 930 54.93 -21.58 -42.23
CA VAL A 930 55.50 -21.22 -43.52
C VAL A 930 56.74 -20.35 -43.30
N ASN A 931 56.59 -19.13 -42.78
CA ASN A 931 57.68 -18.14 -42.75
C ASN A 931 58.29 -17.89 -41.35
N GLY A 932 57.65 -18.33 -40.25
CA GLY A 932 58.15 -18.14 -38.89
C GLY A 932 59.02 -19.30 -38.37
N SER A 933 59.25 -19.38 -37.06
CA SER A 933 59.86 -20.59 -36.48
C SER A 933 58.82 -21.65 -36.16
N GLY A 934 59.06 -22.93 -36.49
CA GLY A 934 58.18 -24.03 -36.10
C GLY A 934 58.00 -24.07 -34.58
N VAL A 935 59.11 -24.10 -33.83
CA VAL A 935 59.12 -23.82 -32.39
C VAL A 935 60.18 -22.78 -32.08
N SER A 936 59.85 -21.75 -31.30
CA SER A 936 60.79 -20.73 -30.83
C SER A 936 60.75 -20.62 -29.31
N VAL A 937 61.89 -20.82 -28.64
CA VAL A 937 62.05 -20.69 -27.18
C VAL A 937 63.08 -19.61 -26.89
N SER A 938 62.64 -18.48 -26.35
CA SER A 938 63.50 -17.34 -25.98
C SER A 938 63.46 -16.98 -24.48
N GLY A 939 62.56 -17.61 -23.72
CA GLY A 939 62.42 -17.42 -22.26
C GLY A 939 63.33 -18.31 -21.40
N ASN A 940 63.26 -18.15 -20.07
CA ASN A 940 63.91 -19.07 -19.14
C ASN A 940 62.99 -20.26 -18.89
N VAL A 941 63.32 -21.43 -19.45
CA VAL A 941 62.42 -22.58 -19.42
C VAL A 941 63.10 -23.75 -18.71
N SER A 942 62.66 -24.06 -17.49
CA SER A 942 63.11 -25.28 -16.81
C SER A 942 62.40 -26.49 -17.43
N THR A 943 63.13 -27.33 -18.16
CA THR A 943 62.53 -28.50 -18.83
C THR A 943 62.97 -29.83 -18.21
N THR A 944 62.09 -30.83 -18.24
CA THR A 944 62.43 -32.24 -17.96
C THR A 944 61.60 -33.13 -18.88
N ASN A 945 62.21 -34.14 -19.52
CA ASN A 945 61.55 -35.07 -20.44
C ASN A 945 60.63 -34.40 -21.47
N THR A 946 61.04 -33.26 -22.02
CA THR A 946 60.21 -32.50 -22.98
C THR A 946 60.70 -32.73 -24.41
N THR A 947 59.77 -33.06 -25.32
CA THR A 947 60.06 -33.26 -26.75
C THR A 947 59.71 -32.01 -27.54
N VAL A 948 60.58 -31.60 -28.47
CA VAL A 948 60.36 -30.42 -29.33
C VAL A 948 60.53 -30.83 -30.80
N THR A 949 59.49 -30.58 -31.59
CA THR A 949 59.46 -30.83 -33.04
C THR A 949 58.97 -29.58 -33.75
N GLY A 950 59.73 -29.10 -34.73
CA GLY A 950 59.35 -27.88 -35.46
C GLY A 950 59.70 -27.96 -36.94
N ASN A 951 58.79 -27.46 -37.77
CA ASN A 951 58.91 -27.44 -39.23
C ASN A 951 58.58 -26.04 -39.77
N ALA A 952 59.44 -25.52 -40.64
CA ALA A 952 59.23 -24.29 -41.40
C ALA A 952 59.40 -24.60 -42.89
N THR A 953 58.37 -24.37 -43.70
CA THR A 953 58.39 -24.72 -45.13
C THR A 953 58.89 -23.59 -46.04
N GLY A 954 58.92 -22.35 -45.53
CA GLY A 954 59.37 -21.14 -46.21
C GLY A 954 60.65 -20.57 -45.59
N SER A 955 60.66 -19.26 -45.30
CA SER A 955 61.89 -18.51 -44.92
C SER A 955 62.33 -18.64 -43.46
N GLY A 956 61.60 -19.37 -42.63
CA GLY A 956 61.83 -19.46 -41.19
C GLY A 956 62.71 -20.64 -40.73
N SER A 957 62.76 -20.87 -39.41
CA SER A 957 63.56 -21.95 -38.79
C SER A 957 62.67 -23.09 -38.29
N GLY A 958 63.10 -24.36 -38.43
CA GLY A 958 62.35 -25.48 -37.84
C GLY A 958 62.20 -25.34 -36.32
N VAL A 959 63.32 -25.28 -35.59
CA VAL A 959 63.37 -25.03 -34.14
C VAL A 959 64.42 -23.96 -33.85
N ASN A 960 64.09 -22.97 -33.02
CA ASN A 960 65.00 -21.90 -32.57
C ASN A 960 65.02 -21.84 -31.03
N LEU A 961 66.18 -22.07 -30.41
CA LEU A 961 66.37 -22.07 -28.97
C LEU A 961 67.40 -20.98 -28.60
N GLY A 962 66.93 -19.89 -27.98
CA GLY A 962 67.75 -18.72 -27.64
C GLY A 962 67.67 -18.26 -26.18
N GLY A 963 66.86 -18.92 -25.34
CA GLY A 963 66.74 -18.63 -23.91
C GLY A 963 67.68 -19.47 -23.03
N ASN A 964 67.72 -19.20 -21.71
CA ASN A 964 68.36 -20.11 -20.75
C ASN A 964 67.40 -21.28 -20.48
N ALA A 965 67.70 -22.44 -21.07
CA ALA A 965 66.99 -23.69 -20.84
C ALA A 965 67.63 -24.50 -19.70
#